data_AF-A0A536AS33-F1
#
_entry.id   AF-A0A536AS33-F1
#
_cell.length_a   1.000
_cell.length_b   1.000
_cell.length_c   1.000
_cell.angle_alpha   90.00
_cell.angle_beta   90.00
_cell.angle_gamma   90.00
#
_symmetry.space_group_name_H-M   'P 1'
#
loop_
_entity.id
_entity.type
_entity.pdbx_description
1 polymer ?
#
loop_
_entity_poly.entity_id
_entity_poly.type
_entity_poly.pdbx_seq_one_letter_code
_entity_poly.pdbx_strand_id
1 'polypeptide(L)'
;MKLALILNAIVPTIGGVLIRGEKGTGKSTAVRGLARLLPEHDVVEGCHFGCDPNDRDALCADCRTRVREAGTLPQNKRRMRVVELPINASEDRVVGTIDIEAALRTGTRRFEPGVLAEANRNILYVDEVNLLDDHLVDVLLDAAAMGVNTIEREGVSFSHPSHFILVGTMNPEEGELRPQLLDRFGLCVDVEGIRDPDQRVLIAERDAAFKRGEHDFMNEFAAADQNLARALAEAIARVKDVRVSAAHARLISSICVEAEVLGHRADVVIDHAARALAAYRRHASPNREDIYDAATLALAHRARQPVRRDEEDSTSPEHGEEREGSQPAESEAGDAQPSDSNAASEANADQAASSSETGQQTAGADTGVTTGGSSGQESSPDALQTFNLRRIDLPRQRRVRKQGGKRAASQTPDRRGRYVRAEPKEKVSDLAIDATVRAAAPLQKERGRRHGERLMLERRDLRQKVRERKVGNLIVFVVDASASMDAEQRMAATKGAILSLLQDAYVRRDRVAVVIFKNRTAEVVLRPTSSVSLARRRLERLSVGGTTPLTHGLMAGYKVVKTELLRDPTIRPLLVLISDGRGNISMFKEEPLVEAQKVAAMIDAEDIDALVIDSARDYSHLPSVQHLARVAPMYQTYAINACADLADRMGAHYYGLYDLSRDEIATAVERELGRGR
;
A
#
# COMPACT_ATOMS: atom_id res chain seq x y z
N MET A 1 14.43 -6.10 -16.32
CA MET A 1 13.33 -7.08 -16.36
C MET A 1 13.80 -8.53 -16.58
N LYS A 2 14.41 -8.86 -17.72
CA LYS A 2 14.83 -10.23 -18.06
C LYS A 2 15.69 -10.88 -16.96
N LEU A 3 16.66 -10.13 -16.41
CA LEU A 3 17.52 -10.62 -15.34
C LEU A 3 16.73 -11.06 -14.10
N ALA A 4 15.82 -10.22 -13.58
CA ALA A 4 15.01 -10.57 -12.41
C ALA A 4 14.16 -11.83 -12.62
N LEU A 5 13.59 -11.97 -13.82
CA LEU A 5 12.84 -13.18 -14.22
C LEU A 5 13.73 -14.44 -14.24
N ILE A 6 14.96 -14.32 -14.76
CA ILE A 6 15.96 -15.40 -14.76
C ILE A 6 16.34 -15.79 -13.33
N LEU A 7 16.66 -14.82 -12.46
CA LEU A 7 17.06 -15.09 -11.08
C LEU A 7 15.96 -15.79 -10.29
N ASN A 8 14.71 -15.33 -10.43
CA ASN A 8 13.56 -15.94 -9.76
C ASN A 8 13.22 -17.34 -10.31
N ALA A 9 13.59 -17.64 -11.57
CA ALA A 9 13.46 -18.98 -12.12
C ALA A 9 14.55 -19.94 -11.60
N ILE A 10 15.76 -19.45 -11.34
CA ILE A 10 16.85 -20.25 -10.76
C ILE A 10 16.59 -20.52 -9.28
N VAL A 11 16.15 -19.50 -8.53
CA VAL A 11 15.85 -19.61 -7.10
C VAL A 11 14.47 -19.01 -6.81
N PRO A 12 13.39 -19.83 -6.83
CA PRO A 12 12.04 -19.36 -6.54
C PRO A 12 11.85 -18.84 -5.11
N THR A 13 12.71 -19.28 -4.16
CA THR A 13 12.70 -18.82 -2.76
C THR A 13 13.16 -17.38 -2.56
N ILE A 14 13.53 -16.67 -3.64
CA ILE A 14 13.75 -15.22 -3.64
C ILE A 14 12.45 -14.48 -3.22
N GLY A 15 11.26 -15.05 -3.44
CA GLY A 15 9.99 -14.46 -3.02
C GLY A 15 9.28 -13.67 -4.11
N GLY A 16 9.49 -14.05 -5.38
CA GLY A 16 8.77 -13.51 -6.53
C GLY A 16 9.33 -12.21 -7.11
N VAL A 17 8.84 -11.87 -8.30
CA VAL A 17 9.23 -10.67 -9.06
C VAL A 17 8.03 -9.76 -9.25
N LEU A 18 8.22 -8.48 -8.96
CA LEU A 18 7.26 -7.42 -9.16
C LEU A 18 7.69 -6.51 -10.32
N ILE A 19 6.89 -6.47 -11.38
CA ILE A 19 7.17 -5.71 -12.60
C ILE A 19 6.27 -4.48 -12.67
N ARG A 20 6.83 -3.33 -12.33
CA ARG A 20 6.18 -2.02 -12.39
C ARG A 20 6.38 -1.42 -13.76
N GLY A 21 5.38 -0.71 -14.28
CA GLY A 21 5.50 -0.07 -15.60
C GLY A 21 4.16 0.11 -16.30
N GLU A 22 4.19 0.85 -17.39
CA GLU A 22 3.02 1.20 -18.19
C GLU A 22 2.45 0.00 -18.96
N LYS A 23 1.20 0.14 -19.43
CA LYS A 23 0.57 -0.84 -20.33
C LYS A 23 1.31 -0.88 -21.67
N GLY A 24 1.38 -2.06 -22.28
CA GLY A 24 2.04 -2.24 -23.59
C GLY A 24 3.56 -2.44 -23.54
N THR A 25 4.18 -2.55 -22.36
CA THR A 25 5.62 -2.81 -22.19
C THR A 25 6.04 -4.28 -22.36
N GLY A 26 5.11 -5.16 -22.79
CA GLY A 26 5.42 -6.57 -23.09
C GLY A 26 5.66 -7.47 -21.87
N LYS A 27 5.19 -7.08 -20.68
CA LYS A 27 5.40 -7.83 -19.41
C LYS A 27 4.90 -9.27 -19.48
N SER A 28 3.65 -9.48 -19.92
CA SER A 28 3.05 -10.81 -20.07
C SER A 28 3.77 -11.65 -21.13
N THR A 29 4.19 -11.02 -22.24
CA THR A 29 4.98 -11.68 -23.29
C THR A 29 6.31 -12.20 -22.75
N ALA A 30 7.01 -11.42 -21.92
CA ALA A 30 8.28 -11.83 -21.32
C ALA A 30 8.12 -13.05 -20.39
N VAL A 31 7.07 -13.08 -19.57
CA VAL A 31 6.78 -14.20 -18.65
C VAL A 31 6.43 -15.47 -19.44
N ARG A 32 5.60 -15.35 -20.48
CA ARG A 32 5.26 -16.49 -21.36
C ARG A 32 6.47 -16.97 -22.16
N GLY A 33 7.37 -16.07 -22.57
CA GLY A 33 8.64 -16.40 -23.19
C GLY A 33 9.53 -17.22 -22.25
N LEU A 34 9.68 -16.78 -21.00
CA LEU A 34 10.44 -17.51 -19.98
C LEU A 34 9.95 -18.96 -19.80
N ALA A 35 8.63 -19.17 -19.73
CA ALA A 35 8.05 -20.51 -19.55
C ALA A 35 8.47 -21.49 -20.66
N ARG A 36 8.73 -21.01 -21.88
CA ARG A 36 9.19 -21.84 -23.02
C ARG A 36 10.67 -22.19 -22.95
N LEU A 37 11.46 -21.40 -22.23
CA LEU A 37 12.91 -21.56 -22.07
C LEU A 37 13.28 -22.46 -20.88
N LEU A 38 12.36 -22.64 -19.94
CA LEU A 38 12.61 -23.47 -18.76
C LEU A 38 12.64 -24.97 -19.10
N PRO A 39 13.52 -25.74 -18.44
CA PRO A 39 13.65 -27.16 -18.70
C PRO A 39 12.38 -27.94 -18.31
N GLU A 40 12.22 -29.10 -18.96
CA GLU A 40 11.23 -30.09 -18.54
C GLU A 40 11.61 -30.68 -17.18
N HIS A 41 10.60 -30.96 -16.36
CA HIS A 41 10.78 -31.55 -15.04
C HIS A 41 9.92 -32.81 -14.89
N ASP A 42 10.37 -33.71 -14.01
CA ASP A 42 9.66 -34.97 -13.74
C ASP A 42 8.46 -34.70 -12.82
N VAL A 43 7.30 -35.25 -13.19
CA VAL A 43 6.04 -35.18 -12.45
C VAL A 43 5.47 -36.56 -12.23
N VAL A 44 4.84 -36.78 -11.07
CA VAL A 44 4.14 -38.03 -10.75
C VAL A 44 2.91 -38.19 -11.67
N GLU A 45 2.81 -39.34 -12.32
CA GLU A 45 1.72 -39.64 -13.25
C GLU A 45 0.36 -39.70 -12.53
N GLY A 46 -0.62 -38.98 -13.08
CA GLY A 46 -1.96 -38.88 -12.49
C GLY A 46 -2.03 -38.10 -11.17
N CYS A 47 -0.96 -37.39 -10.77
CA CYS A 47 -1.00 -36.48 -9.64
C CYS A 47 -1.61 -35.13 -10.05
N HIS A 48 -2.65 -34.71 -9.32
CA HIS A 48 -3.32 -33.44 -9.58
C HIS A 48 -2.39 -32.22 -9.42
N PHE A 49 -1.50 -32.26 -8.41
CA PHE A 49 -0.59 -31.16 -8.06
C PHE A 49 0.74 -31.19 -8.83
N GLY A 50 1.00 -32.21 -9.65
CA GLY A 50 2.29 -32.34 -10.35
C GLY A 50 3.50 -32.51 -9.42
N CYS A 51 3.37 -33.29 -8.34
CA CYS A 51 4.44 -33.51 -7.37
C CYS A 51 5.73 -34.04 -8.02
N ASP A 52 6.87 -33.72 -7.42
CA ASP A 52 8.18 -34.25 -7.83
C ASP A 52 8.34 -35.68 -7.29
N PRO A 53 8.62 -36.69 -8.14
CA PRO A 53 8.82 -38.06 -7.67
C PRO A 53 10.10 -38.24 -6.80
N ASN A 54 11.08 -37.34 -6.92
CA ASN A 54 12.37 -37.43 -6.22
C ASN A 54 12.39 -36.68 -4.88
N ASP A 55 11.51 -35.69 -4.70
CA ASP A 55 11.40 -34.93 -3.46
C ASP A 55 10.30 -35.50 -2.56
N ARG A 56 10.72 -36.31 -1.57
CA ARG A 56 9.78 -37.00 -0.67
C ARG A 56 9.09 -36.08 0.33
N ASP A 57 9.70 -34.94 0.66
CA ASP A 57 9.17 -34.00 1.64
C ASP A 57 8.09 -33.10 1.02
N ALA A 58 8.23 -32.81 -0.28
CA ALA A 58 7.27 -32.01 -1.05
C ALA A 58 6.10 -32.81 -1.67
N LEU A 59 5.87 -34.06 -1.28
CA LEU A 59 4.78 -34.89 -1.81
C LEU A 59 3.41 -34.50 -1.22
N CYS A 60 2.37 -34.49 -2.05
CA CYS A 60 0.98 -34.41 -1.59
C CYS A 60 0.58 -35.67 -0.80
N ALA A 61 -0.55 -35.60 -0.07
CA ALA A 61 -1.05 -36.72 0.72
C ALA A 61 -1.25 -37.99 -0.12
N ASP A 62 -1.83 -37.87 -1.32
CA ASP A 62 -2.08 -39.01 -2.21
C ASP A 62 -0.78 -39.66 -2.70
N CYS A 63 0.20 -38.85 -3.09
CA CYS A 63 1.50 -39.37 -3.54
C CYS A 63 2.26 -40.03 -2.38
N ARG A 64 2.19 -39.48 -1.16
CA ARG A 64 2.77 -40.12 0.03
C ARG A 64 2.16 -41.49 0.30
N THR A 65 0.84 -41.63 0.15
CA THR A 65 0.16 -42.94 0.29
C THR A 65 0.61 -43.91 -0.79
N ARG A 66 0.65 -43.48 -2.07
CA ARG A 66 1.12 -44.33 -3.19
C ARG A 66 2.57 -44.79 -3.02
N VAL A 67 3.46 -43.94 -2.51
CA VAL A 67 4.85 -44.33 -2.20
C VAL A 67 4.90 -45.39 -1.11
N ARG A 68 4.07 -45.28 -0.07
CA ARG A 68 4.00 -46.27 1.02
C ARG A 68 3.48 -47.63 0.53
N GLU A 69 2.56 -47.64 -0.42
CA GLU A 69 1.94 -48.86 -0.94
C GLU A 69 2.76 -49.55 -2.03
N ALA A 70 3.25 -48.78 -3.02
CA ALA A 70 3.87 -49.31 -4.24
C ALA A 70 5.39 -49.10 -4.32
N GLY A 71 5.99 -48.32 -3.40
CA GLY A 71 7.43 -48.04 -3.33
C GLY A 71 7.96 -47.09 -4.41
N THR A 72 7.51 -47.21 -5.66
CA THR A 72 7.92 -46.38 -6.80
C THR A 72 6.72 -45.68 -7.42
N LEU A 73 6.88 -44.38 -7.71
CA LEU A 73 5.86 -43.58 -8.39
C LEU A 73 6.10 -43.60 -9.91
N PRO A 74 5.07 -43.85 -10.74
CA PRO A 74 5.18 -43.62 -12.17
C PRO A 74 5.44 -42.13 -12.42
N GLN A 75 6.34 -41.83 -13.35
CA GLN A 75 6.81 -40.47 -13.64
C GLN A 75 6.67 -40.14 -15.12
N ASN A 76 6.39 -38.87 -15.41
CA ASN A 76 6.35 -38.33 -16.76
C ASN A 76 7.09 -36.98 -16.79
N LYS A 77 7.62 -36.58 -17.94
CA LYS A 77 8.23 -35.25 -18.12
C LYS A 77 7.19 -34.23 -18.55
N ARG A 78 7.24 -33.06 -17.94
CA ARG A 78 6.31 -31.96 -18.24
C ARG A 78 7.04 -30.62 -18.28
N ARG A 79 6.62 -29.75 -19.20
CA ARG A 79 7.03 -28.35 -19.24
C ARG A 79 6.24 -27.52 -18.23
N MET A 80 6.92 -26.55 -17.62
CA MET A 80 6.26 -25.52 -16.82
C MET A 80 5.27 -24.73 -17.68
N ARG A 81 4.15 -24.34 -17.09
CA ARG A 81 3.12 -23.52 -17.73
C ARG A 81 2.96 -22.22 -16.97
N VAL A 82 2.38 -21.22 -17.62
CA VAL A 82 1.93 -20.00 -16.96
C VAL A 82 0.50 -20.21 -16.53
N VAL A 83 0.25 -20.11 -15.23
CA VAL A 83 -1.07 -20.12 -14.61
C VAL A 83 -1.41 -18.66 -14.31
N GLU A 84 -2.51 -18.18 -14.88
CA GLU A 84 -2.92 -16.78 -14.74
C GLU A 84 -4.01 -16.66 -13.68
N LEU A 85 -3.80 -15.72 -12.75
CA LEU A 85 -4.80 -15.39 -11.74
C LEU A 85 -5.69 -14.25 -12.26
N PRO A 86 -7.01 -14.47 -12.45
CA PRO A 86 -7.90 -13.39 -12.85
C PRO A 86 -8.13 -12.40 -11.71
N ILE A 87 -8.25 -11.11 -12.05
CA ILE A 87 -8.42 -10.00 -11.08
C ILE A 87 -9.65 -10.20 -10.17
N ASN A 88 -10.71 -10.83 -10.68
CA ASN A 88 -11.95 -11.10 -9.94
C ASN A 88 -12.00 -12.51 -9.32
N ALA A 89 -10.86 -13.15 -9.09
CA ALA A 89 -10.82 -14.46 -8.44
C ALA A 89 -11.36 -14.38 -7.01
N SER A 90 -12.32 -15.25 -6.66
CA SER A 90 -12.67 -15.47 -5.26
C SER A 90 -11.53 -16.20 -4.55
N GLU A 91 -11.40 -15.99 -3.24
CA GLU A 91 -10.46 -16.73 -2.38
C GLU A 91 -10.56 -18.24 -2.59
N ASP A 92 -11.79 -18.75 -2.69
CA ASP A 92 -12.14 -20.13 -2.99
C ASP A 92 -11.51 -20.65 -4.28
N ARG A 93 -11.47 -19.83 -5.32
CA ARG A 93 -10.84 -20.20 -6.59
C ARG A 93 -9.32 -20.14 -6.51
N VAL A 94 -8.76 -19.27 -5.68
CA VAL A 94 -7.30 -19.13 -5.51
C VAL A 94 -6.74 -20.29 -4.69
N VAL A 95 -7.29 -20.46 -3.50
CA VAL A 95 -6.80 -21.38 -2.48
C VAL A 95 -7.35 -22.79 -2.70
N GLY A 96 -8.54 -22.91 -3.27
CA GLY A 96 -9.29 -24.16 -3.39
C GLY A 96 -10.38 -24.26 -2.32
N THR A 97 -11.35 -25.11 -2.60
CA THR A 97 -12.52 -25.36 -1.73
C THR A 97 -12.57 -26.81 -1.32
N ILE A 98 -13.25 -27.09 -0.21
CA ILE A 98 -13.59 -28.45 0.17
C ILE A 98 -15.06 -28.63 -0.22
N ASP A 99 -15.38 -29.66 -1.01
CA ASP A 99 -16.75 -30.00 -1.38
C ASP A 99 -17.45 -30.58 -0.14
N ILE A 100 -18.09 -29.68 0.61
CA ILE A 100 -18.81 -29.98 1.84
C ILE A 100 -20.07 -30.80 1.52
N GLU A 101 -20.68 -30.63 0.35
CA GLU A 101 -21.87 -31.40 -0.03
C GLU A 101 -21.52 -32.87 -0.24
N ALA A 102 -20.42 -33.17 -0.94
CA ALA A 102 -19.87 -34.51 -1.00
C ALA A 102 -19.47 -35.03 0.38
N ALA A 103 -18.78 -34.23 1.19
CA ALA A 103 -18.38 -34.63 2.54
C ALA A 103 -19.59 -35.00 3.43
N LEU A 104 -20.71 -34.26 3.34
CA LEU A 104 -21.92 -34.51 4.11
C LEU A 104 -22.78 -35.66 3.54
N ARG A 105 -22.80 -35.86 2.22
CA ARG A 105 -23.59 -36.91 1.56
C ARG A 105 -22.93 -38.28 1.56
N THR A 106 -21.62 -38.34 1.31
CA THR A 106 -20.85 -39.58 1.13
C THR A 106 -19.83 -39.85 2.24
N GLY A 107 -19.58 -38.88 3.12
CA GLY A 107 -18.54 -39.00 4.16
C GLY A 107 -17.10 -38.89 3.63
N THR A 108 -16.92 -38.67 2.33
CA THR A 108 -15.60 -38.54 1.70
C THR A 108 -15.23 -37.07 1.53
N ARG A 109 -14.04 -36.68 2.01
CA ARG A 109 -13.52 -35.32 1.86
C ARG A 109 -13.00 -35.16 0.43
N ARG A 110 -13.73 -34.45 -0.41
CA ARG A 110 -13.29 -34.13 -1.77
C ARG A 110 -12.77 -32.68 -1.79
N PHE A 111 -11.50 -32.52 -2.12
CA PHE A 111 -10.88 -31.22 -2.31
C PHE A 111 -11.08 -30.78 -3.77
N GLU A 112 -11.58 -29.57 -3.95
CA GLU A 112 -11.63 -28.89 -5.24
C GLU A 112 -10.40 -27.98 -5.36
N PRO A 113 -9.48 -28.32 -6.27
CA PRO A 113 -8.22 -27.63 -6.40
C PRO A 113 -8.41 -26.21 -6.94
N GLY A 114 -7.71 -25.26 -6.32
CA GLY A 114 -7.66 -23.87 -6.75
C GLY A 114 -6.48 -23.57 -7.68
N VAL A 115 -6.32 -22.29 -8.02
CA VAL A 115 -5.22 -21.77 -8.82
C VAL A 115 -3.85 -22.08 -8.20
N LEU A 116 -3.73 -22.04 -6.86
CA LEU A 116 -2.48 -22.39 -6.17
C LEU A 116 -2.09 -23.88 -6.35
N ALA A 117 -3.07 -24.77 -6.43
CA ALA A 117 -2.82 -26.19 -6.71
C ALA A 117 -2.30 -26.40 -8.13
N GLU A 118 -2.88 -25.69 -9.11
CA GLU A 118 -2.41 -25.69 -10.51
C GLU A 118 -1.04 -25.01 -10.67
N ALA A 119 -0.78 -23.98 -9.88
CA ALA A 119 0.47 -23.22 -9.90
C ALA A 119 1.66 -24.02 -9.38
N ASN A 120 1.47 -25.09 -8.60
CA ASN A 120 2.56 -25.90 -8.08
C ASN A 120 3.49 -26.38 -9.21
N ARG A 121 4.78 -26.06 -9.07
CA ARG A 121 5.88 -26.27 -10.03
C ARG A 121 5.65 -25.61 -11.40
N ASN A 122 4.84 -24.56 -11.42
CA ASN A 122 4.56 -23.72 -12.58
C ASN A 122 4.84 -22.23 -12.24
N ILE A 123 4.62 -21.35 -13.21
CA ILE A 123 4.72 -19.90 -13.01
C ILE A 123 3.32 -19.37 -12.70
N LEU A 124 3.16 -18.70 -11.55
CA LEU A 124 1.95 -17.96 -11.22
C LEU A 124 2.10 -16.52 -11.69
N TYR A 125 1.34 -16.14 -12.72
CA TYR A 125 1.27 -14.78 -13.22
C TYR A 125 0.04 -14.07 -12.66
N VAL A 126 0.28 -12.91 -12.06
CA VAL A 126 -0.76 -12.05 -11.52
C VAL A 126 -0.69 -10.70 -12.22
N ASP A 127 -1.71 -10.40 -13.01
CA ASP A 127 -1.81 -9.10 -13.68
C ASP A 127 -2.42 -8.06 -12.74
N GLU A 128 -1.86 -6.86 -12.72
CA GLU A 128 -2.38 -5.73 -11.94
C GLU A 128 -2.62 -6.11 -10.46
N VAL A 129 -1.57 -6.61 -9.78
CA VAL A 129 -1.62 -7.07 -8.37
C VAL A 129 -2.21 -6.01 -7.43
N ASN A 130 -2.05 -4.73 -7.77
CA ASN A 130 -2.63 -3.61 -7.03
C ASN A 130 -4.17 -3.57 -7.01
N LEU A 131 -4.84 -4.31 -7.89
CA LEU A 131 -6.31 -4.41 -7.96
C LEU A 131 -6.87 -5.60 -7.17
N LEU A 132 -6.02 -6.54 -6.75
CA LEU A 132 -6.44 -7.67 -5.93
C LEU A 132 -6.74 -7.24 -4.50
N ASP A 133 -7.66 -7.98 -3.85
CA ASP A 133 -7.91 -7.80 -2.44
C ASP A 133 -6.66 -8.14 -1.61
N ASP A 134 -6.35 -7.31 -0.61
CA ASP A 134 -5.15 -7.44 0.24
C ASP A 134 -4.93 -8.87 0.78
N HIS A 135 -6.01 -9.51 1.24
CA HIS A 135 -5.94 -10.85 1.83
C HIS A 135 -5.55 -11.93 0.81
N LEU A 136 -5.93 -11.78 -0.47
CA LEU A 136 -5.50 -12.69 -1.52
C LEU A 136 -4.01 -12.52 -1.78
N VAL A 137 -3.53 -11.28 -1.85
CA VAL A 137 -2.11 -10.99 -2.04
C VAL A 137 -1.29 -11.56 -0.87
N ASP A 138 -1.77 -11.44 0.36
CA ASP A 138 -1.13 -12.04 1.54
C ASP A 138 -1.02 -13.56 1.41
N VAL A 139 -2.12 -14.26 1.08
CA VAL A 139 -2.13 -15.72 0.92
C VAL A 139 -1.22 -16.18 -0.21
N LEU A 140 -1.19 -15.45 -1.33
CA LEU A 140 -0.30 -15.76 -2.46
C LEU A 140 1.18 -15.63 -2.05
N LEU A 141 1.52 -14.56 -1.34
CA LEU A 141 2.89 -14.33 -0.88
C LEU A 141 3.29 -15.29 0.24
N ASP A 142 2.36 -15.73 1.09
CA ASP A 142 2.60 -16.76 2.11
C ASP A 142 2.85 -18.10 1.43
N ALA A 143 2.00 -18.50 0.47
CA ALA A 143 2.17 -19.73 -0.28
C ALA A 143 3.47 -19.74 -1.11
N ALA A 144 3.85 -18.60 -1.72
CA ALA A 144 5.10 -18.47 -2.46
C ALA A 144 6.34 -18.59 -1.56
N ALA A 145 6.29 -18.04 -0.34
CA ALA A 145 7.40 -18.10 0.61
C ALA A 145 7.51 -19.46 1.32
N MET A 146 6.38 -20.04 1.73
CA MET A 146 6.33 -21.31 2.46
C MET A 146 6.39 -22.53 1.54
N GLY A 147 6.06 -22.39 0.25
CA GLY A 147 5.97 -23.50 -0.71
C GLY A 147 4.81 -24.47 -0.45
N VAL A 148 3.91 -24.13 0.48
CA VAL A 148 2.77 -24.95 0.88
C VAL A 148 1.55 -24.04 1.01
N ASN A 149 0.43 -24.47 0.45
CA ASN A 149 -0.86 -23.82 0.65
C ASN A 149 -1.61 -24.58 1.75
N THR A 150 -2.03 -23.86 2.79
CA THR A 150 -2.78 -24.41 3.92
C THR A 150 -4.15 -23.78 4.01
N ILE A 151 -5.18 -24.61 4.06
CA ILE A 151 -6.58 -24.24 4.01
C ILE A 151 -7.21 -24.65 5.32
N GLU A 152 -7.52 -23.68 6.17
CA GLU A 152 -8.16 -23.90 7.46
C GLU A 152 -9.57 -23.33 7.44
N ARG A 153 -10.55 -24.18 7.13
CA ARG A 153 -11.95 -23.76 7.02
C ARG A 153 -12.87 -24.79 7.66
N GLU A 154 -13.87 -24.27 8.38
CA GLU A 154 -14.97 -25.07 8.91
C GLU A 154 -14.51 -26.25 9.81
N GLY A 155 -13.38 -26.08 10.51
CA GLY A 155 -12.79 -27.09 11.37
C GLY A 155 -11.98 -28.17 10.63
N VAL A 156 -11.75 -28.01 9.33
CA VAL A 156 -10.89 -28.87 8.52
C VAL A 156 -9.63 -28.10 8.14
N SER A 157 -8.48 -28.68 8.47
CA SER A 157 -7.18 -28.22 7.95
C SER A 157 -6.77 -29.17 6.83
N PHE A 158 -6.50 -28.61 5.64
CA PHE A 158 -5.98 -29.32 4.48
C PHE A 158 -4.79 -28.56 3.93
N SER A 159 -3.69 -29.26 3.66
CA SER A 159 -2.48 -28.63 3.10
C SER A 159 -1.99 -29.39 1.88
N HIS A 160 -1.49 -28.65 0.90
CA HIS A 160 -0.89 -29.21 -0.30
C HIS A 160 0.36 -28.43 -0.74
N PRO A 161 1.29 -29.09 -1.46
CA PRO A 161 2.45 -28.42 -2.02
C PRO A 161 2.05 -27.31 -3.00
N SER A 162 2.77 -26.20 -2.95
CA SER A 162 2.52 -25.01 -3.76
C SER A 162 3.82 -24.23 -4.00
N HIS A 163 4.84 -24.90 -4.54
CA HIS A 163 6.12 -24.29 -4.92
C HIS A 163 6.02 -23.71 -6.32
N PHE A 164 5.91 -22.40 -6.48
CA PHE A 164 5.71 -21.77 -7.78
C PHE A 164 6.56 -20.51 -7.94
N ILE A 165 6.83 -20.13 -9.19
CA ILE A 165 7.51 -18.88 -9.52
C ILE A 165 6.46 -17.79 -9.56
N LEU A 166 6.46 -16.89 -8.57
CA LEU A 166 5.52 -15.75 -8.53
C LEU A 166 6.01 -14.61 -9.41
N VAL A 167 5.17 -14.16 -10.35
CA VAL A 167 5.39 -12.92 -11.11
C VAL A 167 4.15 -12.05 -11.04
N GLY A 168 4.30 -10.90 -10.39
CA GLY A 168 3.26 -9.87 -10.28
C GLY A 168 3.57 -8.68 -11.19
N THR A 169 2.58 -8.18 -11.91
CA THR A 169 2.68 -6.88 -12.58
C THR A 169 1.87 -5.84 -11.85
N MET A 170 2.26 -4.58 -11.96
CA MET A 170 1.38 -3.47 -11.57
C MET A 170 1.55 -2.27 -12.50
N ASN A 171 0.49 -1.47 -12.58
CA ASN A 171 0.54 -0.14 -13.15
C ASN A 171 0.58 0.89 -12.00
N PRO A 172 1.68 1.64 -11.81
CA PRO A 172 1.77 2.67 -10.77
C PRO A 172 0.67 3.74 -10.85
N GLU A 173 0.08 3.97 -12.02
CA GLU A 173 -1.00 4.94 -12.20
C GLU A 173 -2.34 4.51 -11.59
N GLU A 174 -2.58 3.20 -11.46
CA GLU A 174 -3.84 2.64 -10.96
C GLU A 174 -3.87 2.47 -9.44
N GLY A 175 -2.73 2.66 -8.78
CA GLY A 175 -2.59 2.57 -7.34
C GLY A 175 -1.28 1.92 -6.92
N GLU A 176 -0.83 2.23 -5.71
CA GLU A 176 0.34 1.60 -5.11
C GLU A 176 -0.07 0.45 -4.19
N LEU A 177 0.69 -0.64 -4.23
CA LEU A 177 0.57 -1.73 -3.26
C LEU A 177 0.98 -1.24 -1.86
N ARG A 178 0.42 -1.88 -0.82
CA ARG A 178 0.79 -1.57 0.56
C ARG A 178 2.29 -1.81 0.76
N PRO A 179 3.02 -0.93 1.50
CA PRO A 179 4.43 -1.13 1.78
C PRO A 179 4.76 -2.49 2.40
N GLN A 180 3.88 -3.04 3.23
CA GLN A 180 4.06 -4.37 3.85
C GLN A 180 3.97 -5.52 2.83
N LEU A 181 3.15 -5.37 1.78
CA LEU A 181 3.02 -6.36 0.71
C LEU A 181 4.15 -6.20 -0.31
N LEU A 182 4.52 -4.95 -0.63
CA LEU A 182 5.69 -4.64 -1.44
C LEU A 182 6.95 -5.28 -0.85
N ASP A 183 7.18 -5.09 0.46
CA ASP A 183 8.34 -5.66 1.15
C ASP A 183 8.43 -7.18 1.04
N ARG A 184 7.29 -7.87 0.89
CA ARG A 184 7.25 -9.33 0.75
C ARG A 184 7.61 -9.83 -0.64
N PHE A 185 7.59 -8.98 -1.66
CA PHE A 185 8.16 -9.33 -2.96
C PHE A 185 9.69 -9.33 -2.87
N GLY A 186 10.31 -10.35 -3.47
CA GLY A 186 11.75 -10.48 -3.51
C GLY A 186 12.40 -9.41 -4.36
N LEU A 187 12.10 -9.38 -5.66
CA LEU A 187 12.71 -8.46 -6.61
C LEU A 187 11.67 -7.50 -7.17
N CYS A 188 12.07 -6.25 -7.38
CA CYS A 188 11.26 -5.25 -8.08
C CYS A 188 12.03 -4.68 -9.26
N VAL A 189 11.31 -4.49 -10.37
CA VAL A 189 11.85 -3.89 -11.58
C VAL A 189 10.84 -2.89 -12.13
N ASP A 190 11.33 -1.68 -12.38
CA ASP A 190 10.61 -0.68 -13.16
C ASP A 190 10.91 -0.87 -14.66
N VAL A 191 9.85 -0.91 -15.46
CA VAL A 191 9.91 -1.08 -16.92
C VAL A 191 9.23 0.12 -17.56
N GLU A 192 10.02 0.89 -18.29
CA GLU A 192 9.56 2.06 -19.03
C GLU A 192 9.33 1.74 -20.50
N GLY A 193 8.42 2.47 -21.13
CA GLY A 193 8.22 2.41 -22.57
C GLY A 193 9.43 3.00 -23.31
N ILE A 194 9.91 2.28 -24.34
CA ILE A 194 10.98 2.77 -25.20
C ILE A 194 10.49 4.00 -25.98
N ARG A 195 11.23 5.10 -25.88
CA ARG A 195 10.89 6.39 -26.53
C ARG A 195 11.52 6.57 -27.90
N ASP A 196 12.58 5.84 -28.19
CA ASP A 196 13.30 5.89 -29.47
C ASP A 196 12.42 5.33 -30.62
N PRO A 197 12.08 6.15 -31.65
CA PRO A 197 11.25 5.72 -32.77
C PRO A 197 11.79 4.48 -33.49
N ASP A 198 13.10 4.40 -33.72
CA ASP A 198 13.71 3.31 -34.50
C ASP A 198 13.56 1.98 -33.76
N GLN A 199 13.81 1.96 -32.44
CA GLN A 199 13.56 0.79 -31.61
C GLN A 199 12.08 0.41 -31.53
N ARG A 200 11.16 1.39 -31.53
CA ARG A 200 9.71 1.11 -31.55
C ARG A 200 9.26 0.47 -32.86
N VAL A 201 9.78 0.93 -33.99
CA VAL A 201 9.54 0.32 -35.31
C VAL A 201 10.06 -1.12 -35.31
N LEU A 202 11.29 -1.33 -34.84
CA LEU A 202 11.88 -2.67 -34.73
C LEU A 202 11.03 -3.63 -33.89
N ILE A 203 10.44 -3.16 -32.77
CA ILE A 203 9.54 -3.98 -31.95
C ILE A 203 8.28 -4.37 -32.74
N ALA A 204 7.67 -3.42 -33.45
CA ALA A 204 6.48 -3.67 -34.26
C ALA A 204 6.76 -4.64 -35.41
N GLU A 205 7.90 -4.50 -36.09
CA GLU A 205 8.33 -5.41 -37.16
C GLU A 205 8.54 -6.82 -36.64
N ARG A 206 9.22 -6.97 -35.49
CA ARG A 206 9.46 -8.27 -34.85
C ARG A 206 8.17 -8.94 -34.36
N ASP A 207 7.24 -8.19 -33.77
CA ASP A 207 5.91 -8.71 -33.39
C ASP A 207 5.11 -9.17 -34.62
N ALA A 208 5.18 -8.40 -35.72
CA ALA A 208 4.51 -8.76 -36.97
C ALA A 208 5.12 -10.02 -37.61
N ALA A 209 6.45 -10.13 -37.68
CA ALA A 209 7.15 -11.31 -38.19
C ALA A 209 6.83 -12.56 -37.35
N PHE A 210 6.82 -12.42 -36.02
CA PHE A 210 6.43 -13.50 -35.11
C PHE A 210 4.98 -13.96 -35.33
N LYS A 211 4.02 -13.03 -35.47
CA LYS A 211 2.61 -13.36 -35.73
C LYS A 211 2.37 -14.01 -37.09
N ARG A 212 3.15 -13.63 -38.11
CA ARG A 212 3.12 -14.27 -39.43
C ARG A 212 3.75 -15.66 -39.44
N GLY A 213 4.47 -16.04 -38.39
CA GLY A 213 5.15 -17.33 -38.31
C GLY A 213 6.27 -17.46 -39.34
N GLU A 214 7.00 -16.37 -39.61
CA GLU A 214 8.12 -16.39 -40.53
C GLU A 214 9.22 -17.34 -40.04
N HIS A 215 9.58 -18.31 -40.87
CA HIS A 215 10.56 -19.34 -40.53
C HIS A 215 11.94 -18.73 -40.27
N ASP A 216 12.32 -17.70 -41.02
CA ASP A 216 13.61 -17.02 -40.89
C ASP A 216 13.74 -16.32 -39.53
N PHE A 217 12.68 -15.63 -39.09
CA PHE A 217 12.61 -15.02 -37.76
C PHE A 217 12.73 -16.08 -36.65
N MET A 218 11.98 -17.18 -36.76
CA MET A 218 12.06 -18.25 -35.77
C MET A 218 13.45 -18.90 -35.72
N ASN A 219 14.09 -19.11 -36.87
CA ASN A 219 15.42 -19.69 -36.96
C ASN A 219 16.51 -18.76 -36.42
N GLU A 220 16.41 -17.45 -36.65
CA GLU A 220 17.35 -16.44 -36.13
C GLU A 220 17.42 -16.49 -34.59
N PHE A 221 16.26 -16.54 -33.93
CA PHE A 221 16.19 -16.54 -32.46
C PHE A 221 16.29 -17.93 -31.83
N ALA A 222 16.10 -19.02 -32.60
CA ALA A 222 16.16 -20.38 -32.09
C ALA A 222 17.51 -20.70 -31.43
N ALA A 223 18.62 -20.28 -32.03
CA ALA A 223 19.96 -20.50 -31.45
C ALA A 223 20.14 -19.74 -30.13
N ALA A 224 19.67 -18.50 -30.05
CA ALA A 224 19.73 -17.70 -28.84
C ALA A 224 18.86 -18.29 -27.71
N ASP A 225 17.63 -18.72 -28.02
CA ASP A 225 16.72 -19.37 -27.09
C ASP A 225 17.29 -20.69 -26.55
N GLN A 226 17.88 -21.51 -27.41
CA GLN A 226 18.53 -22.76 -26.99
C GLN A 226 19.73 -22.51 -26.08
N ASN A 227 20.55 -21.50 -26.38
CA ASN A 227 21.69 -21.12 -25.55
C ASN A 227 21.22 -20.63 -24.17
N LEU A 228 20.16 -19.81 -24.13
CA LEU A 228 19.59 -19.31 -22.88
C LEU A 228 18.93 -20.43 -22.06
N ALA A 229 18.18 -21.33 -22.71
CA ALA A 229 17.57 -22.49 -22.06
C ALA A 229 18.63 -23.42 -21.45
N ARG A 230 19.75 -23.65 -22.17
CA ARG A 230 20.88 -24.43 -21.66
C ARG A 230 21.55 -23.75 -20.47
N ALA A 231 21.79 -22.44 -20.55
CA ALA A 231 22.35 -21.66 -19.45
C ALA A 231 21.47 -21.70 -18.20
N LEU A 232 20.14 -21.58 -18.36
CA LEU A 232 19.17 -21.70 -17.27
C LEU A 232 19.18 -23.09 -16.63
N ALA A 233 19.16 -24.15 -17.44
CA ALA A 233 19.20 -25.52 -16.94
C ALA A 233 20.49 -25.80 -16.16
N GLU A 234 21.64 -25.34 -16.66
CA GLU A 234 22.92 -25.44 -15.96
C GLU A 234 22.93 -24.63 -14.66
N ALA A 235 22.38 -23.42 -14.66
CA ALA A 235 22.34 -22.55 -13.48
C ALA A 235 21.44 -23.13 -12.36
N ILE A 236 20.26 -23.65 -12.71
CA ILE A 236 19.34 -24.32 -11.77
C ILE A 236 20.02 -25.52 -11.09
N ALA A 237 20.82 -26.28 -11.84
CA ALA A 237 21.56 -27.41 -11.27
C ALA A 237 22.70 -26.94 -10.34
N ARG A 238 23.46 -25.92 -10.75
CA ARG A 238 24.66 -25.44 -10.02
C ARG A 238 24.36 -24.60 -8.78
N VAL A 239 23.19 -23.98 -8.67
CA VAL A 239 22.91 -23.03 -7.57
C VAL A 239 23.07 -23.65 -6.17
N LYS A 240 22.86 -24.97 -6.05
CA LYS A 240 23.06 -25.74 -4.82
C LYS A 240 24.53 -25.81 -4.38
N ASP A 241 25.46 -25.69 -5.33
CA ASP A 241 26.90 -25.77 -5.10
C ASP A 241 27.55 -24.40 -4.84
N VAL A 242 26.83 -23.30 -5.11
CA VAL A 242 27.35 -21.94 -4.93
C VAL A 242 27.49 -21.63 -3.44
N ARG A 243 28.74 -21.36 -3.02
CA ARG A 243 29.07 -21.05 -1.63
C ARG A 243 29.14 -19.54 -1.42
N VAL A 244 28.50 -19.08 -0.35
CA VAL A 244 28.57 -17.69 0.12
C VAL A 244 29.46 -17.66 1.36
N SER A 245 30.48 -16.81 1.34
CA SER A 245 31.43 -16.65 2.45
C SER A 245 30.86 -15.70 3.51
N ALA A 246 31.43 -15.73 4.72
CA ALA A 246 31.10 -14.76 5.76
C ALA A 246 31.40 -13.30 5.34
N ALA A 247 32.40 -13.10 4.46
CA ALA A 247 32.71 -11.79 3.91
C ALA A 247 31.60 -11.27 2.98
N HIS A 248 31.00 -12.15 2.17
CA HIS A 248 29.85 -11.81 1.33
C HIS A 248 28.63 -11.46 2.17
N ALA A 249 28.34 -12.24 3.22
CA ALA A 249 27.24 -11.95 4.14
C ALA A 249 27.41 -10.58 4.84
N ARG A 250 28.64 -10.23 5.24
CA ARG A 250 28.95 -8.91 5.79
C ARG A 250 28.74 -7.78 4.77
N LEU A 251 29.17 -7.97 3.53
CA LEU A 251 28.96 -7.00 2.45
C LEU A 251 27.47 -6.79 2.14
N ILE A 252 26.69 -7.87 2.09
CA ILE A 252 25.23 -7.78 1.91
C ILE A 252 24.61 -6.98 3.05
N SER A 253 25.00 -7.29 4.29
CA SER A 253 24.47 -6.60 5.47
C SER A 253 24.87 -5.12 5.52
N SER A 254 26.09 -4.77 5.13
CA SER A 254 26.51 -3.35 5.07
C SER A 254 25.69 -2.58 4.04
N ILE A 255 25.44 -3.16 2.86
CA ILE A 255 24.59 -2.55 1.84
C ILE A 255 23.15 -2.34 2.35
N CYS A 256 22.59 -3.33 3.05
CA CYS A 256 21.24 -3.22 3.63
C CYS A 256 21.16 -2.12 4.71
N VAL A 257 22.19 -2.00 5.56
CA VAL A 257 22.26 -0.98 6.61
C VAL A 257 22.39 0.42 6.01
N GLU A 258 23.26 0.59 5.01
CA GLU A 258 23.44 1.86 4.30
C GLU A 258 22.16 2.29 3.57
N ALA A 259 21.42 1.34 2.99
CA ALA A 259 20.14 1.61 2.34
C ALA A 259 18.97 1.86 3.31
N GLU A 260 19.22 1.91 4.62
CA GLU A 260 18.25 2.13 5.71
C GLU A 260 17.05 1.17 5.66
N VAL A 261 17.28 -0.09 5.29
CA VAL A 261 16.20 -1.08 5.17
C VAL A 261 15.82 -1.63 6.54
N LEU A 262 14.52 -1.75 6.79
CA LEU A 262 13.99 -2.30 8.03
C LEU A 262 13.93 -3.83 7.97
N GLY A 263 14.71 -4.50 8.82
CA GLY A 263 14.66 -5.95 9.02
C GLY A 263 15.52 -6.77 8.05
N HIS A 264 15.53 -8.09 8.23
CA HIS A 264 16.49 -9.00 7.58
C HIS A 264 16.05 -9.61 6.23
N ARG A 265 14.88 -9.21 5.73
CA ARG A 265 14.35 -9.76 4.47
C ARG A 265 15.20 -9.35 3.27
N ALA A 266 15.76 -8.15 3.29
CA ALA A 266 16.70 -7.71 2.27
C ALA A 266 17.95 -8.58 2.22
N ASP A 267 18.54 -8.88 3.38
CA ASP A 267 19.74 -9.72 3.45
C ASP A 267 19.51 -11.10 2.81
N VAL A 268 18.40 -11.76 3.16
CA VAL A 268 18.06 -13.10 2.64
C VAL A 268 17.80 -13.06 1.14
N VAL A 269 17.05 -12.06 0.67
CA VAL A 269 16.73 -11.93 -0.76
C VAL A 269 17.98 -11.64 -1.60
N ILE A 270 18.86 -10.77 -1.11
CA ILE A 270 20.12 -10.45 -1.79
C ILE A 270 21.05 -11.67 -1.80
N ASP A 271 21.14 -12.43 -0.71
CA ASP A 271 21.91 -13.69 -0.68
C ASP A 271 21.40 -14.68 -1.74
N HIS A 272 20.08 -14.94 -1.78
CA HIS A 272 19.48 -15.83 -2.76
C HIS A 272 19.67 -15.34 -4.19
N ALA A 273 19.47 -14.04 -4.45
CA ALA A 273 19.64 -13.44 -5.76
C ALA A 273 21.11 -13.43 -6.21
N ALA A 274 22.06 -13.18 -5.30
CA ALA A 274 23.49 -13.24 -5.58
C ALA A 274 23.95 -14.66 -5.90
N ARG A 275 23.44 -15.68 -5.19
CA ARG A 275 23.68 -17.10 -5.53
C ARG A 275 23.14 -17.45 -6.91
N ALA A 276 21.91 -17.03 -7.21
CA ALA A 276 21.29 -17.25 -8.51
C ALA A 276 22.11 -16.59 -9.63
N LEU A 277 22.61 -15.37 -9.40
CA LEU A 277 23.39 -14.62 -10.37
C LEU A 277 24.78 -15.22 -10.58
N ALA A 278 25.45 -15.63 -9.50
CA ALA A 278 26.72 -16.36 -9.55
C ALA A 278 26.56 -17.68 -10.33
N ALA A 279 25.50 -18.45 -10.07
CA ALA A 279 25.19 -19.68 -10.81
C ALA A 279 24.97 -19.40 -12.30
N TYR A 280 24.23 -18.34 -12.63
CA TYR A 280 23.96 -17.92 -14.01
C TYR A 280 25.23 -17.46 -14.75
N ARG A 281 26.10 -16.71 -14.07
CA ARG A 281 27.41 -16.25 -14.59
C ARG A 281 28.51 -17.31 -14.51
N ARG A 282 28.21 -18.49 -13.96
CA ARG A 282 29.13 -19.63 -13.79
C ARG A 282 30.29 -19.37 -12.80
N HIS A 283 30.06 -18.53 -11.79
CA HIS A 283 30.98 -18.33 -10.67
C HIS A 283 30.74 -19.38 -9.56
N ALA A 284 31.80 -19.86 -8.92
CA ALA A 284 31.69 -20.78 -7.77
C ALA A 284 31.23 -20.09 -6.48
N SER A 285 31.44 -18.78 -6.40
CA SER A 285 31.00 -17.90 -5.32
C SER A 285 30.63 -16.53 -5.89
N PRO A 286 29.67 -15.78 -5.30
CA PRO A 286 29.31 -14.46 -5.81
C PRO A 286 30.46 -13.46 -5.73
N ASN A 287 30.69 -12.71 -6.80
CA ASN A 287 31.60 -11.56 -6.80
C ASN A 287 30.90 -10.32 -6.22
N ARG A 288 31.67 -9.26 -5.94
CA ARG A 288 31.10 -7.97 -5.48
C ARG A 288 30.05 -7.44 -6.45
N GLU A 289 30.33 -7.47 -7.75
CA GLU A 289 29.38 -7.04 -8.79
C GLU A 289 28.07 -7.83 -8.77
N ASP A 290 28.14 -9.16 -8.53
CA ASP A 290 26.96 -10.00 -8.43
C ASP A 290 26.07 -9.56 -7.25
N ILE A 291 26.69 -9.20 -6.13
CA ILE A 291 26.00 -8.72 -4.93
C ILE A 291 25.36 -7.35 -5.18
N TYR A 292 26.06 -6.41 -5.84
CA TYR A 292 25.49 -5.10 -6.16
C TYR A 292 24.35 -5.18 -7.18
N ASP A 293 24.48 -6.02 -8.21
CA ASP A 293 23.40 -6.23 -9.19
C ASP A 293 22.16 -6.87 -8.53
N ALA A 294 22.38 -7.84 -7.63
CA ALA A 294 21.32 -8.45 -6.84
C ALA A 294 20.66 -7.42 -5.89
N ALA A 295 21.46 -6.62 -5.19
CA ALA A 295 20.99 -5.55 -4.30
C ALA A 295 20.15 -4.51 -5.04
N THR A 296 20.56 -4.11 -6.25
CA THR A 296 19.83 -3.15 -7.10
C THR A 296 18.39 -3.63 -7.35
N LEU A 297 18.20 -4.93 -7.62
CA LEU A 297 16.89 -5.51 -7.88
C LEU A 297 16.07 -5.75 -6.60
N ALA A 298 16.73 -6.13 -5.50
CA ALA A 298 16.08 -6.46 -4.23
C ALA A 298 15.69 -5.21 -3.41
N LEU A 299 16.41 -4.10 -3.59
CA LEU A 299 16.25 -2.88 -2.81
C LEU A 299 15.40 -1.80 -3.51
N ALA A 300 15.10 -1.96 -4.80
CA ALA A 300 14.35 -0.98 -5.60
C ALA A 300 13.01 -0.54 -4.96
N HIS A 301 12.34 -1.42 -4.22
CA HIS A 301 11.07 -1.16 -3.53
C HIS A 301 11.19 -1.10 -2.00
N ARG A 302 12.39 -1.27 -1.45
CA ARG A 302 12.66 -1.32 0.01
C ARG A 302 13.49 -0.15 0.51
N ALA A 303 14.36 0.41 -0.32
CA ALA A 303 15.27 1.47 0.08
C ALA A 303 14.59 2.84 0.08
N ARG A 304 14.94 3.68 1.06
CA ARG A 304 14.56 5.09 1.10
C ARG A 304 15.49 5.95 0.24
N GLN A 305 16.70 5.46 0.01
CA GLN A 305 17.74 6.10 -0.79
C GLN A 305 18.30 5.10 -1.81
N PRO A 306 18.55 5.49 -3.07
CA PRO A 306 19.10 4.59 -4.08
C PRO A 306 20.50 4.10 -3.68
N VAL A 307 20.79 2.83 -3.96
CA VAL A 307 22.09 2.19 -3.68
C VAL A 307 23.18 2.92 -4.46
N ARG A 308 24.18 3.46 -3.76
CA ARG A 308 25.37 4.04 -4.39
C ARG A 308 26.37 2.92 -4.67
N ARG A 309 26.94 2.90 -5.87
CA ARG A 309 28.16 2.13 -6.12
C ARG A 309 29.30 3.01 -5.63
N ASP A 310 30.14 2.48 -4.75
CA ASP A 310 31.44 3.10 -4.49
C ASP A 310 32.22 3.04 -5.80
N GLU A 311 32.22 4.15 -6.55
CA GLU A 311 33.16 4.32 -7.64
C GLU A 311 34.56 4.31 -7.04
N GLU A 312 35.44 3.53 -7.67
CA GLU A 312 36.80 3.27 -7.23
C GLU A 312 37.58 4.54 -6.91
N ASP A 313 38.39 4.46 -5.86
CA ASP A 313 39.56 5.28 -5.59
C ASP A 313 40.38 5.52 -6.87
N SER A 314 40.04 6.57 -7.62
CA SER A 314 40.97 7.25 -8.51
C SER A 314 41.74 8.26 -7.67
N THR A 315 42.62 7.74 -6.82
CA THR A 315 43.66 8.55 -6.18
C THR A 315 44.62 9.04 -7.26
N SER A 316 44.42 10.29 -7.69
CA SER A 316 45.48 11.13 -8.26
C SER A 316 45.86 12.16 -7.19
N PRO A 317 47.10 12.17 -6.67
CA PRO A 317 47.48 13.01 -5.54
C PRO A 317 48.07 14.35 -6.02
N GLU A 318 47.29 15.43 -6.00
CA GLU A 318 47.76 16.81 -6.20
C GLU A 318 46.78 17.75 -5.45
N HIS A 319 47.11 18.63 -4.50
CA HIS A 319 48.35 19.16 -3.94
C HIS A 319 48.14 19.43 -2.44
N GLY A 320 49.14 19.08 -1.63
CA GLY A 320 49.22 19.42 -0.21
C GLY A 320 50.66 19.80 0.14
N GLU A 321 51.08 20.98 -0.31
CA GLU A 321 52.22 21.76 0.18
C GLU A 321 51.61 22.85 1.07
N GLU A 322 52.01 23.16 2.30
CA GLU A 322 53.18 22.94 3.14
C GLU A 322 52.73 23.10 4.60
N ARG A 323 53.33 22.35 5.53
CA ARG A 323 54.03 22.93 6.68
C ARG A 323 54.69 21.84 7.53
N GLU A 324 56.01 21.86 7.44
CA GLU A 324 56.96 21.17 8.30
C GLU A 324 56.78 21.52 9.78
N GLY A 325 57.07 20.54 10.64
CA GLY A 325 57.11 20.69 12.09
C GLY A 325 57.40 19.37 12.81
N SER A 326 58.62 18.85 12.61
CA SER A 326 59.40 17.97 13.52
C SER A 326 59.03 18.12 15.01
N GLN A 327 59.02 17.13 15.91
CA GLN A 327 59.83 15.91 16.12
C GLN A 327 59.27 15.13 17.38
N PRO A 328 59.86 14.04 17.93
CA PRO A 328 59.16 12.76 18.12
C PRO A 328 59.08 12.19 19.56
N ALA A 329 58.32 11.10 19.69
CA ALA A 329 58.43 9.94 20.59
C ALA A 329 58.52 10.12 22.13
N GLU A 330 57.66 9.40 22.87
CA GLU A 330 58.10 8.40 23.87
C GLU A 330 56.92 7.54 24.41
N SER A 331 57.28 6.32 24.78
CA SER A 331 56.50 5.17 25.24
C SER A 331 56.27 5.15 26.75
N GLU A 332 55.23 4.45 27.22
CA GLU A 332 55.14 3.54 28.40
C GLU A 332 53.64 3.38 28.79
N ALA A 333 53.01 2.20 28.75
CA ALA A 333 53.15 0.97 29.56
C ALA A 333 52.50 1.05 30.98
N GLY A 334 51.51 0.17 31.22
CA GLY A 334 50.99 -0.21 32.56
C GLY A 334 50.03 0.80 33.20
N ASP A 335 48.94 0.47 33.88
CA ASP A 335 48.66 -0.75 34.63
C ASP A 335 47.15 -0.89 34.90
N ALA A 336 46.72 -2.10 35.23
CA ALA A 336 45.34 -2.51 35.37
C ALA A 336 44.79 -2.40 36.81
N GLN A 337 43.50 -1.99 36.90
CA GLN A 337 42.45 -2.52 37.81
C GLN A 337 42.57 -2.27 39.33
N PRO A 338 41.53 -2.56 40.17
CA PRO A 338 40.07 -2.75 39.94
C PRO A 338 39.18 -2.12 41.06
N SER A 339 37.90 -2.55 41.09
CA SER A 339 36.99 -2.66 42.26
C SER A 339 36.21 -1.40 42.63
N ASP A 340 34.97 -1.44 43.10
CA ASP A 340 33.98 -2.50 43.29
C ASP A 340 32.63 -1.80 43.54
N SER A 341 31.57 -2.18 42.83
CA SER A 341 30.44 -2.97 43.35
C SER A 341 29.34 -2.22 44.14
N ASN A 342 28.10 -2.63 43.83
CA ASN A 342 26.89 -2.61 44.66
C ASN A 342 26.19 -1.26 44.93
N ALA A 343 24.87 -1.17 45.01
CA ALA A 343 23.77 -2.08 44.71
C ALA A 343 22.46 -1.26 44.67
N ALA A 344 21.45 -1.88 44.03
CA ALA A 344 20.01 -1.65 44.04
C ALA A 344 19.37 -0.74 45.12
N SER A 345 18.39 0.07 44.69
CA SER A 345 17.02 0.04 45.23
C SER A 345 16.03 0.91 44.43
N GLU A 346 15.03 0.23 43.89
CA GLU A 346 13.60 0.51 43.70
C GLU A 346 12.96 1.91 43.98
N ALA A 347 11.97 2.18 43.12
CA ALA A 347 10.63 2.73 43.38
C ALA A 347 10.32 4.24 43.23
N ASN A 348 9.64 4.51 42.11
CA ASN A 348 8.35 5.23 41.94
C ASN A 348 8.20 6.76 42.14
N ALA A 349 7.49 7.29 41.13
CA ALA A 349 6.48 8.37 41.13
C ALA A 349 6.92 9.82 40.90
N ASP A 350 6.74 10.27 39.66
CA ASP A 350 5.81 11.35 39.26
C ASP A 350 5.57 12.50 40.26
N GLN A 351 6.09 13.71 39.97
CA GLN A 351 5.34 14.84 39.35
C GLN A 351 6.03 16.21 39.53
N ALA A 352 6.06 16.93 38.40
CA ALA A 352 5.81 18.37 38.23
C ALA A 352 6.87 19.45 38.60
N ALA A 353 6.99 20.36 37.62
CA ALA A 353 7.20 21.82 37.71
C ALA A 353 8.64 22.40 37.71
N SER A 354 9.04 22.80 36.49
CA SER A 354 9.46 24.14 36.04
C SER A 354 10.57 24.94 36.77
N SER A 355 11.48 25.45 35.90
CA SER A 355 12.17 26.77 35.91
C SER A 355 13.15 27.05 37.08
N SER A 356 14.31 27.67 36.94
CA SER A 356 14.88 28.55 35.90
C SER A 356 16.34 28.89 36.30
N GLU A 357 17.08 29.46 35.33
CA GLU A 357 18.16 30.47 35.50
C GLU A 357 19.54 29.99 35.97
N THR A 358 20.67 30.49 35.49
CA THR A 358 21.13 31.84 35.05
C THR A 358 22.39 31.61 34.16
N GLY A 359 22.99 32.51 33.39
CA GLY A 359 23.03 33.96 33.17
C GLY A 359 24.13 34.17 32.07
N GLN A 360 24.36 35.29 31.40
CA GLN A 360 24.48 36.66 31.86
C GLN A 360 24.40 37.62 30.66
N GLN A 361 23.92 38.83 30.92
CA GLN A 361 24.05 40.02 30.07
C GLN A 361 25.40 40.71 30.33
N THR A 362 25.97 41.35 29.31
CA THR A 362 26.61 42.68 29.45
C THR A 362 26.43 43.49 28.18
N ALA A 363 26.06 44.76 28.34
CA ALA A 363 25.82 45.76 27.33
C ALA A 363 27.10 46.54 26.94
N GLY A 364 27.08 47.18 25.77
CA GLY A 364 28.05 48.20 25.37
C GLY A 364 27.79 48.71 23.94
N ALA A 365 27.39 49.98 23.82
CA ALA A 365 27.22 50.73 22.57
C ALA A 365 28.58 51.18 22.01
N ASP A 366 28.74 51.33 20.68
CA ASP A 366 28.80 52.62 19.98
C ASP A 366 29.03 52.48 18.45
N THR A 367 28.59 53.54 17.78
CA THR A 367 28.61 54.02 16.38
C THR A 367 29.68 53.57 15.34
N GLY A 368 29.23 53.55 14.06
CA GLY A 368 30.09 53.59 12.86
C GLY A 368 29.32 53.50 11.54
N VAL A 369 29.16 54.63 10.83
CA VAL A 369 28.45 54.82 9.55
C VAL A 369 29.36 54.55 8.34
N THR A 370 28.84 53.94 7.25
CA THR A 370 29.13 54.23 5.80
C THR A 370 28.25 53.31 4.91
N THR A 371 27.18 53.80 4.28
CA THR A 371 27.02 54.21 2.86
C THR A 371 27.24 53.16 1.75
N GLY A 372 26.15 52.78 1.08
CA GLY A 372 26.06 52.77 -0.40
C GLY A 372 26.00 51.42 -1.15
N GLY A 373 24.90 51.21 -1.89
CA GLY A 373 24.99 50.72 -3.28
C GLY A 373 24.53 49.30 -3.62
N SER A 374 23.30 49.23 -4.15
CA SER A 374 22.72 48.24 -5.08
C SER A 374 23.58 47.13 -5.70
N SER A 375 23.09 45.90 -5.68
CA SER A 375 22.73 45.16 -6.92
C SER A 375 21.96 43.89 -6.55
N GLY A 376 20.84 43.67 -7.24
CA GLY A 376 20.00 42.50 -7.06
C GLY A 376 20.70 41.24 -7.56
N GLN A 377 20.68 40.21 -6.71
CA GLN A 377 20.82 38.83 -7.14
C GLN A 377 19.52 38.11 -6.76
N GLU A 378 18.85 37.63 -7.81
CA GLU A 378 17.75 36.68 -7.73
C GLU A 378 18.25 35.42 -7.01
N SER A 379 17.93 35.30 -5.73
CA SER A 379 18.04 34.07 -4.98
C SER A 379 16.81 33.20 -5.27
N SER A 380 17.08 32.02 -5.83
CA SER A 380 16.18 30.88 -5.93
C SER A 380 15.33 30.68 -4.66
N PRO A 381 14.03 30.37 -4.75
CA PRO A 381 13.19 30.14 -3.58
C PRO A 381 13.55 28.78 -2.98
N ASP A 382 14.45 28.80 -2.01
CA ASP A 382 14.83 27.64 -1.23
C ASP A 382 13.84 27.45 -0.07
N ALA A 383 13.52 26.17 0.16
CA ALA A 383 12.85 25.62 1.33
C ALA A 383 11.56 26.33 1.81
N LEU A 384 10.41 25.80 1.39
CA LEU A 384 9.21 25.76 2.24
C LEU A 384 9.66 25.31 3.63
N GLN A 385 9.69 26.24 4.60
CA GLN A 385 9.83 25.89 6.00
C GLN A 385 8.72 24.88 6.32
N THR A 386 9.10 23.61 6.39
CA THR A 386 8.26 22.54 6.89
C THR A 386 7.87 22.92 8.31
N PHE A 387 6.69 23.52 8.46
CA PHE A 387 6.02 23.60 9.73
C PHE A 387 5.95 22.17 10.27
N ASN A 388 6.72 21.88 11.32
CA ASN A 388 6.72 20.59 12.00
C ASN A 388 5.31 20.32 12.57
N LEU A 389 4.46 19.68 11.77
CA LEU A 389 3.09 19.27 12.13
C LEU A 389 3.18 18.02 13.02
N ARG A 390 2.73 18.15 14.28
CA ARG A 390 2.58 16.99 15.18
C ARG A 390 1.32 16.23 14.81
N ARG A 391 1.40 14.89 14.93
CA ARG A 391 0.37 13.90 14.66
C ARG A 391 -1.00 14.32 15.19
N ILE A 392 -1.99 14.27 14.30
CA ILE A 392 -3.41 14.31 14.65
C ILE A 392 -3.81 12.91 15.13
N ASP A 393 -4.42 12.83 16.31
CA ASP A 393 -4.76 11.56 16.96
C ASP A 393 -6.29 11.44 17.08
N LEU A 394 -6.97 11.01 16.01
CA LEU A 394 -8.42 10.92 16.10
C LEU A 394 -8.88 9.78 17.06
N PRO A 395 -9.81 10.03 18.01
CA PRO A 395 -10.08 9.17 19.13
C PRO A 395 -10.84 7.91 18.76
N ARG A 396 -10.54 6.91 19.58
CA ARG A 396 -11.16 5.60 19.70
C ARG A 396 -12.51 5.78 20.35
N GLN A 397 -13.57 5.18 19.79
CA GLN A 397 -14.80 4.99 20.56
C GLN A 397 -14.48 4.23 21.86
N ARG A 398 -14.52 4.94 22.99
CA ARG A 398 -14.76 4.38 24.33
C ARG A 398 -16.26 4.09 24.44
N ARG A 399 -16.70 3.03 23.77
CA ARG A 399 -17.65 2.10 24.39
C ARG A 399 -16.92 0.78 24.47
N VAL A 400 -16.48 0.47 25.69
CA VAL A 400 -15.84 -0.79 26.03
C VAL A 400 -16.80 -1.93 25.65
N ARG A 401 -16.62 -2.49 24.46
CA ARG A 401 -16.81 -3.92 24.23
C ARG A 401 -15.46 -4.45 23.79
N LYS A 402 -14.93 -5.36 24.61
CA LYS A 402 -13.67 -6.07 24.39
C LYS A 402 -13.70 -6.74 23.01
N GLN A 403 -13.18 -6.09 21.97
CA GLN A 403 -12.53 -6.71 20.81
C GLN A 403 -11.95 -5.62 19.87
N GLY A 404 -10.68 -5.79 19.49
CA GLY A 404 -9.90 -4.80 18.77
C GLY A 404 -10.30 -4.64 17.30
N GLY A 405 -10.63 -3.40 16.92
CA GLY A 405 -10.74 -2.95 15.53
C GLY A 405 -11.20 -1.48 15.46
N LYS A 406 -10.35 -0.58 14.93
CA LYS A 406 -10.59 0.87 14.87
C LYS A 406 -11.64 1.35 13.84
N ARG A 407 -12.69 0.57 13.53
CA ARG A 407 -13.76 0.96 12.58
C ARG A 407 -15.14 0.57 13.10
N ALA A 408 -16.17 1.34 12.74
CA ALA A 408 -17.56 0.94 12.96
C ALA A 408 -17.89 -0.27 12.09
N ALA A 409 -18.33 -1.36 12.73
CA ALA A 409 -18.83 -2.54 12.05
C ALA A 409 -20.27 -2.25 11.61
N SER A 410 -20.55 -2.37 10.31
CA SER A 410 -21.91 -2.36 9.77
C SER A 410 -22.27 -3.76 9.29
N GLN A 411 -23.52 -4.15 9.52
CA GLN A 411 -24.04 -5.44 9.05
C GLN A 411 -24.32 -5.33 7.55
N THR A 412 -23.76 -6.26 6.77
CA THR A 412 -23.98 -6.27 5.32
C THR A 412 -24.77 -7.52 4.92
N PRO A 413 -25.80 -7.40 4.07
CA PRO A 413 -26.49 -8.55 3.49
C PRO A 413 -25.64 -9.27 2.43
N ASP A 414 -24.56 -8.66 1.96
CA ASP A 414 -23.61 -9.24 1.01
C ASP A 414 -22.81 -10.39 1.63
N ARG A 415 -22.38 -11.32 0.76
CA ARG A 415 -21.51 -12.47 1.13
C ARG A 415 -20.08 -12.07 1.53
N ARG A 416 -19.76 -10.77 1.52
CA ARG A 416 -18.44 -10.22 1.85
C ARG A 416 -18.40 -9.76 3.30
N GLY A 417 -17.27 -9.96 3.98
CA GLY A 417 -17.06 -9.53 5.37
C GLY A 417 -16.93 -10.68 6.37
N ARG A 418 -16.60 -10.33 7.62
CA ARG A 418 -16.34 -11.30 8.69
C ARG A 418 -17.66 -11.86 9.20
N TYR A 419 -17.78 -13.18 9.29
CA TYR A 419 -18.93 -13.82 9.94
C TYR A 419 -18.85 -13.59 11.45
N VAL A 420 -19.90 -12.98 12.02
CA VAL A 420 -19.92 -12.58 13.44
C VAL A 420 -20.99 -13.34 14.22
N ARG A 421 -22.17 -13.54 13.62
CA ARG A 421 -23.30 -14.24 14.25
C ARG A 421 -24.17 -14.93 13.21
N ALA A 422 -25.02 -15.85 13.66
CA ALA A 422 -25.97 -16.53 12.80
C ALA A 422 -27.42 -16.25 13.27
N GLU A 423 -28.32 -16.06 12.32
CA GLU A 423 -29.74 -15.80 12.61
C GLU A 423 -30.66 -16.87 12.01
N PRO A 424 -31.75 -17.26 12.69
CA PRO A 424 -32.75 -18.18 12.13
C PRO A 424 -33.46 -17.57 10.93
N LYS A 425 -33.50 -18.29 9.80
CA LYS A 425 -34.25 -17.86 8.62
C LYS A 425 -34.70 -19.06 7.79
N GLU A 426 -35.95 -19.05 7.35
CA GLU A 426 -36.53 -20.19 6.61
C GLU A 426 -35.99 -20.33 5.17
N LYS A 427 -35.59 -19.21 4.56
CA LYS A 427 -34.86 -19.16 3.28
C LYS A 427 -33.55 -18.40 3.50
N VAL A 428 -32.44 -19.10 3.33
CA VAL A 428 -31.08 -18.60 3.55
C VAL A 428 -30.36 -18.40 2.22
N SER A 429 -29.73 -17.24 2.06
CA SER A 429 -28.85 -16.92 0.92
C SER A 429 -27.36 -17.17 1.22
N ASP A 430 -26.97 -17.19 2.49
CA ASP A 430 -25.61 -17.49 2.98
C ASP A 430 -25.73 -18.33 4.27
N LEU A 431 -25.45 -19.64 4.21
CA LEU A 431 -25.74 -20.60 5.28
C LEU A 431 -24.62 -20.65 6.33
N ALA A 432 -25.00 -20.52 7.61
CA ALA A 432 -24.13 -20.73 8.76
C ALA A 432 -24.14 -22.20 9.18
N ILE A 433 -23.21 -22.99 8.63
CA ILE A 433 -23.16 -24.45 8.81
C ILE A 433 -23.01 -24.83 10.28
N ASP A 434 -22.07 -24.20 10.99
CA ASP A 434 -21.80 -24.47 12.39
C ASP A 434 -23.01 -24.20 13.29
N ALA A 435 -23.73 -23.10 13.03
CA ALA A 435 -24.92 -22.73 13.78
C ALA A 435 -26.13 -23.57 13.39
N THR A 436 -26.24 -23.96 12.11
CA THR A 436 -27.30 -24.84 11.59
C THR A 436 -27.15 -26.25 12.15
N VAL A 437 -25.93 -26.79 12.14
CA VAL A 437 -25.62 -28.10 12.74
C VAL A 437 -25.81 -28.06 14.25
N ARG A 438 -25.37 -27.00 14.94
CA ARG A 438 -25.63 -26.82 16.38
C ARG A 438 -27.12 -26.74 16.71
N ALA A 439 -27.91 -26.07 15.86
CA ALA A 439 -29.36 -26.00 16.02
C ALA A 439 -30.04 -27.36 15.78
N ALA A 440 -29.57 -28.13 14.80
CA ALA A 440 -30.14 -29.43 14.46
C ALA A 440 -29.64 -30.59 15.34
N ALA A 441 -28.45 -30.49 15.93
CA ALA A 441 -27.79 -31.58 16.67
C ALA A 441 -28.62 -32.15 17.84
N PRO A 442 -29.29 -31.34 18.69
CA PRO A 442 -30.14 -31.85 19.77
C PRO A 442 -31.35 -32.64 19.25
N LEU A 443 -31.90 -32.23 18.10
CA LEU A 443 -33.14 -32.76 17.53
C LEU A 443 -32.93 -34.09 16.79
N GLN A 444 -31.68 -34.56 16.65
CA GLN A 444 -31.37 -35.75 15.84
C GLN A 444 -31.99 -37.04 16.40
N LYS A 445 -32.04 -37.17 17.74
CA LYS A 445 -32.65 -38.35 18.39
C LYS A 445 -34.16 -38.39 18.18
N GLU A 446 -34.82 -37.25 18.35
CA GLU A 446 -36.26 -37.10 18.13
C GLU A 446 -36.65 -37.32 16.67
N ARG A 447 -35.76 -36.94 15.74
CA ARG A 447 -35.93 -37.17 14.30
C ARG A 447 -35.61 -38.61 13.87
N GLY A 448 -35.19 -39.48 14.79
CA GLY A 448 -34.97 -40.90 14.53
C GLY A 448 -33.65 -41.23 13.83
N ARG A 449 -32.66 -40.31 13.85
CA ARG A 449 -31.33 -40.57 13.28
C ARG A 449 -30.61 -41.68 14.06
N ARG A 450 -30.13 -42.70 13.35
CA ARG A 450 -29.26 -43.75 13.92
C ARG A 450 -27.80 -43.36 13.85
N HIS A 451 -26.98 -44.01 14.69
CA HIS A 451 -25.55 -43.76 14.73
C HIS A 451 -24.89 -44.13 13.38
N GLY A 452 -24.15 -43.20 12.77
CA GLY A 452 -23.57 -43.36 11.44
C GLY A 452 -24.43 -42.87 10.27
N GLU A 453 -25.70 -42.50 10.51
CA GLU A 453 -26.56 -41.90 9.48
C GLU A 453 -26.31 -40.39 9.34
N ARG A 454 -26.79 -39.82 8.23
CA ARG A 454 -26.64 -38.39 7.88
C ARG A 454 -27.41 -37.51 8.87
N LEU A 455 -27.01 -36.25 9.02
CA LEU A 455 -27.72 -35.30 9.88
C LEU A 455 -29.08 -34.93 9.24
N MET A 456 -30.17 -35.10 9.97
CA MET A 456 -31.52 -34.76 9.51
C MET A 456 -31.79 -33.27 9.78
N LEU A 457 -31.82 -32.47 8.71
CA LEU A 457 -32.02 -31.01 8.76
C LEU A 457 -33.43 -30.63 8.27
N GLU A 458 -34.06 -29.68 8.95
CA GLU A 458 -35.32 -29.05 8.54
C GLU A 458 -35.13 -27.54 8.29
N ARG A 459 -36.10 -26.90 7.60
CA ARG A 459 -36.03 -25.46 7.27
C ARG A 459 -35.86 -24.55 8.50
N ARG A 460 -36.41 -24.94 9.65
CA ARG A 460 -36.29 -24.22 10.94
C ARG A 460 -34.89 -24.25 11.55
N ASP A 461 -34.06 -25.21 11.14
CA ASP A 461 -32.69 -25.32 11.64
C ASP A 461 -31.74 -24.40 10.89
N LEU A 462 -32.12 -23.96 9.69
CA LEU A 462 -31.29 -23.12 8.84
C LEU A 462 -30.97 -21.81 9.56
N ARG A 463 -29.68 -21.47 9.56
CA ARG A 463 -29.16 -20.22 10.09
C ARG A 463 -28.48 -19.44 8.98
N GLN A 464 -28.81 -18.16 8.82
CA GLN A 464 -28.12 -17.25 7.90
C GLN A 464 -26.87 -16.69 8.57
N LYS A 465 -25.73 -16.65 7.86
CA LYS A 465 -24.55 -15.90 8.30
C LYS A 465 -24.87 -14.41 8.28
N VAL A 466 -24.70 -13.75 9.44
CA VAL A 466 -24.65 -12.30 9.52
C VAL A 466 -23.18 -11.90 9.48
N ARG A 467 -22.84 -11.11 8.47
CA ARG A 467 -21.48 -10.62 8.25
C ARG A 467 -21.39 -9.16 8.64
N GLU A 468 -20.29 -8.81 9.27
CA GLU A 468 -19.91 -7.43 9.52
C GLU A 468 -18.80 -7.03 8.54
N ARG A 469 -19.03 -5.91 7.86
CA ARG A 469 -18.01 -5.22 7.08
C ARG A 469 -17.64 -3.94 7.82
N LYS A 470 -16.36 -3.58 7.76
CA LYS A 470 -15.91 -2.29 8.25
C LYS A 470 -16.19 -1.24 7.18
N VAL A 471 -17.07 -0.30 7.46
CA VAL A 471 -17.38 0.83 6.57
C VAL A 471 -16.14 1.73 6.46
N GLY A 472 -15.86 2.25 5.26
CA GLY A 472 -14.87 3.32 5.05
C GLY A 472 -15.57 4.67 4.98
N ASN A 473 -14.91 5.76 5.38
CA ASN A 473 -15.44 7.09 5.13
C ASN A 473 -14.96 7.58 3.75
N LEU A 474 -15.73 8.49 3.13
CA LEU A 474 -15.34 9.26 1.97
C LEU A 474 -15.19 10.72 2.40
N ILE A 475 -14.01 11.30 2.30
CA ILE A 475 -13.77 12.71 2.58
C ILE A 475 -13.56 13.44 1.25
N VAL A 476 -14.40 14.41 0.93
CA VAL A 476 -14.31 15.22 -0.28
C VAL A 476 -13.90 16.63 0.08
N PHE A 477 -12.66 16.99 -0.20
CA PHE A 477 -12.16 18.35 -0.03
C PHE A 477 -12.57 19.21 -1.23
N VAL A 478 -13.26 20.32 -0.98
CA VAL A 478 -13.65 21.32 -1.97
C VAL A 478 -12.87 22.58 -1.64
N VAL A 479 -11.85 22.89 -2.43
CA VAL A 479 -10.80 23.86 -2.09
C VAL A 479 -10.80 25.03 -3.08
N ASP A 480 -10.83 26.22 -2.54
CA ASP A 480 -10.66 27.46 -3.30
C ASP A 480 -9.20 27.66 -3.72
N ALA A 481 -8.97 27.96 -5.00
CA ALA A 481 -7.64 28.32 -5.52
C ALA A 481 -7.65 29.65 -6.30
N SER A 482 -8.60 30.53 -5.99
CA SER A 482 -8.73 31.87 -6.56
C SER A 482 -7.63 32.84 -6.10
N ALA A 483 -7.52 34.00 -6.75
CA ALA A 483 -6.47 35.00 -6.47
C ALA A 483 -6.50 35.56 -5.03
N SER A 484 -7.61 35.45 -4.29
CA SER A 484 -7.64 35.81 -2.86
C SER A 484 -6.89 34.81 -1.96
N MET A 485 -6.53 33.65 -2.50
CA MET A 485 -5.67 32.63 -1.87
C MET A 485 -4.18 32.87 -2.14
N ASP A 486 -3.81 33.93 -2.88
CA ASP A 486 -2.44 34.23 -3.35
C ASP A 486 -1.52 34.81 -2.26
N ALA A 487 -2.05 35.02 -1.05
CA ALA A 487 -1.19 35.24 0.10
C ALA A 487 -0.39 33.94 0.35
N GLU A 488 0.94 33.98 0.16
CA GLU A 488 1.85 32.81 0.29
C GLU A 488 1.55 31.95 1.53
N GLN A 489 1.16 32.59 2.64
CA GLN A 489 0.82 31.94 3.90
C GLN A 489 -0.53 31.19 3.90
N ARG A 490 -1.56 31.67 3.19
CA ARG A 490 -2.91 31.05 3.18
C ARG A 490 -2.92 29.75 2.41
N MET A 491 -2.42 29.76 1.18
CA MET A 491 -2.38 28.54 0.37
C MET A 491 -1.42 27.50 0.96
N ALA A 492 -0.30 27.93 1.54
CA ALA A 492 0.60 27.03 2.26
C ALA A 492 -0.09 26.40 3.49
N ALA A 493 -0.84 27.18 4.26
CA ALA A 493 -1.61 26.68 5.40
C ALA A 493 -2.73 25.70 4.95
N THR A 494 -3.48 26.02 3.90
CA THR A 494 -4.51 25.13 3.35
C THR A 494 -3.91 23.82 2.82
N LYS A 495 -2.80 23.88 2.07
CA LYS A 495 -2.07 22.68 1.63
C LYS A 495 -1.58 21.86 2.84
N GLY A 496 -1.04 22.52 3.86
CA GLY A 496 -0.60 21.88 5.11
C GLY A 496 -1.74 21.18 5.86
N ALA A 497 -2.88 21.84 6.01
CA ALA A 497 -4.08 21.28 6.66
C ALA A 497 -4.64 20.08 5.89
N ILE A 498 -4.79 20.18 4.56
CA ILE A 498 -5.26 19.08 3.71
C ILE A 498 -4.27 17.90 3.77
N LEU A 499 -2.96 18.15 3.70
CA LEU A 499 -1.94 17.11 3.80
C LEU A 499 -1.96 16.40 5.15
N SER A 500 -2.15 17.14 6.24
CA SER A 500 -2.29 16.56 7.58
C SER A 500 -3.53 15.66 7.65
N LEU A 501 -4.68 16.15 7.21
CA LEU A 501 -5.93 15.36 7.19
C LEU A 501 -5.84 14.14 6.26
N LEU A 502 -5.13 14.25 5.14
CA LEU A 502 -4.84 13.14 4.23
C LEU A 502 -4.00 12.06 4.90
N GLN A 503 -2.99 12.45 5.68
CA GLN A 503 -2.14 11.50 6.41
C GLN A 503 -2.93 10.70 7.44
N ASP A 504 -3.93 11.29 8.09
CA ASP A 504 -4.77 10.56 9.04
C ASP A 504 -5.86 9.72 8.38
N ALA A 505 -6.47 10.25 7.31
CA ALA A 505 -7.42 9.52 6.47
C ALA A 505 -6.79 8.23 5.93
N TYR A 506 -5.48 8.24 5.63
CA TYR A 506 -4.70 7.06 5.27
C TYR A 506 -4.63 6.01 6.37
N VAL A 507 -4.35 6.42 7.60
CA VAL A 507 -4.28 5.51 8.76
C VAL A 507 -5.63 4.83 9.00
N ARG A 508 -6.74 5.52 8.72
CA ARG A 508 -8.11 5.01 8.85
C ARG A 508 -8.62 4.25 7.62
N ARG A 509 -7.89 4.35 6.50
CA ARG A 509 -8.24 3.91 5.15
C ARG A 509 -9.61 4.43 4.70
N ASP A 510 -9.77 5.73 4.86
CA ASP A 510 -10.84 6.52 4.28
C ASP A 510 -10.45 6.88 2.83
N ARG A 511 -11.43 6.98 1.94
CA ARG A 511 -11.22 7.45 0.56
C ARG A 511 -11.22 8.96 0.58
N VAL A 512 -10.29 9.57 -0.14
CA VAL A 512 -10.20 11.03 -0.23
C VAL A 512 -10.32 11.48 -1.68
N ALA A 513 -11.12 12.51 -1.89
CA ALA A 513 -11.21 13.24 -3.14
C ALA A 513 -10.87 14.71 -2.90
N VAL A 514 -10.31 15.36 -3.92
CA VAL A 514 -9.98 16.78 -3.89
C VAL A 514 -10.54 17.42 -5.15
N VAL A 515 -11.43 18.37 -4.94
CA VAL A 515 -12.06 19.23 -5.94
C VAL A 515 -11.51 20.63 -5.74
N ILE A 516 -11.06 21.24 -6.83
CA ILE A 516 -10.49 22.59 -6.80
C ILE A 516 -11.26 23.44 -7.77
N PHE A 517 -11.60 24.64 -7.33
CA PHE A 517 -12.33 25.59 -8.15
C PHE A 517 -11.50 26.87 -8.31
N LYS A 518 -11.32 27.28 -9.57
CA LYS A 518 -10.57 28.48 -9.95
C LYS A 518 -10.97 28.95 -11.33
N ASN A 519 -10.66 30.19 -11.69
CA ASN A 519 -11.08 30.79 -12.95
C ASN A 519 -12.61 30.61 -13.11
N ARG A 520 -13.07 29.88 -14.13
CA ARG A 520 -14.51 29.70 -14.43
C ARG A 520 -14.99 28.26 -14.28
N THR A 521 -14.21 27.38 -13.65
CA THR A 521 -14.48 25.93 -13.62
C THR A 521 -14.11 25.32 -12.27
N ALA A 522 -14.72 24.18 -11.97
CA ALA A 522 -14.27 23.29 -10.91
C ALA A 522 -13.71 22.01 -11.52
N GLU A 523 -12.54 21.59 -11.07
CA GLU A 523 -11.84 20.40 -11.54
C GLU A 523 -11.67 19.41 -10.39
N VAL A 524 -11.97 18.13 -10.65
CA VAL A 524 -11.68 17.04 -9.72
C VAL A 524 -10.21 16.64 -9.90
N VAL A 525 -9.34 17.29 -9.14
CA VAL A 525 -7.88 17.07 -9.20
C VAL A 525 -7.50 15.70 -8.65
N LEU A 526 -8.25 15.22 -7.66
CA LEU A 526 -8.11 13.90 -7.09
C LEU A 526 -9.47 13.22 -7.03
N ARG A 527 -9.63 12.15 -7.81
CA ARG A 527 -10.79 11.25 -7.67
C ARG A 527 -10.68 10.47 -6.35
N PRO A 528 -11.80 9.98 -5.78
CA PRO A 528 -11.77 9.18 -4.55
C PRO A 528 -10.69 8.10 -4.57
N THR A 529 -9.64 8.28 -3.76
CA THR A 529 -8.50 7.37 -3.67
C THR A 529 -8.06 7.17 -2.22
N SER A 530 -7.47 6.02 -1.91
CA SER A 530 -6.79 5.77 -0.64
C SER A 530 -5.29 6.09 -0.69
N SER A 531 -4.77 6.57 -1.84
CA SER A 531 -3.35 6.91 -2.02
C SER A 531 -3.04 8.35 -1.59
N VAL A 532 -2.22 8.49 -0.54
CA VAL A 532 -1.71 9.79 -0.06
C VAL A 532 -0.56 10.31 -0.91
N SER A 533 0.26 9.43 -1.48
CA SER A 533 1.40 9.80 -2.32
C SER A 533 0.94 10.55 -3.58
N LEU A 534 -0.14 10.09 -4.21
CA LEU A 534 -0.74 10.73 -5.39
C LEU A 534 -1.42 12.06 -5.02
N ALA A 535 -2.15 12.10 -3.89
CA ALA A 535 -2.74 13.32 -3.37
C ALA A 535 -1.68 14.40 -3.09
N ARG A 536 -0.56 14.04 -2.45
CA ARG A 536 0.55 14.94 -2.13
C ARG A 536 1.18 15.56 -3.37
N ARG A 537 1.56 14.73 -4.35
CA ARG A 537 2.18 15.19 -5.61
C ARG A 537 1.27 16.11 -6.41
N ARG A 538 -0.04 15.86 -6.37
CA ARG A 538 -1.05 16.68 -7.06
C ARG A 538 -1.31 18.00 -6.33
N LEU A 539 -1.29 18.01 -4.99
CA LEU A 539 -1.42 19.22 -4.16
C LEU A 539 -0.19 20.15 -4.25
N GLU A 540 1.02 19.58 -4.35
CA GLU A 540 2.28 20.33 -4.49
C GLU A 540 2.28 21.19 -5.77
N ARG A 541 1.74 20.66 -6.88
CA ARG A 541 1.71 21.31 -8.21
C ARG A 541 0.60 22.35 -8.39
N LEU A 542 -0.18 22.64 -7.36
CA LEU A 542 -1.27 23.61 -7.47
C LEU A 542 -0.76 25.05 -7.49
N SER A 543 -1.00 25.72 -8.61
CA SER A 543 -0.88 27.17 -8.75
C SER A 543 -2.20 27.87 -8.41
N VAL A 544 -2.07 28.98 -7.68
CA VAL A 544 -3.17 29.90 -7.36
C VAL A 544 -3.45 30.79 -8.57
N GLY A 545 -4.72 31.13 -8.82
CA GLY A 545 -5.04 32.17 -9.80
C GLY A 545 -6.50 32.22 -10.23
N GLY A 546 -6.95 33.45 -10.54
CA GLY A 546 -8.25 33.71 -11.17
C GLY A 546 -9.39 34.03 -10.21
N THR A 547 -10.60 33.85 -10.70
CA THR A 547 -11.88 34.08 -10.03
C THR A 547 -12.33 32.89 -9.15
N THR A 548 -13.39 33.09 -8.36
CA THR A 548 -13.89 32.21 -7.29
C THR A 548 -15.25 31.60 -7.66
N PRO A 549 -15.31 30.53 -8.48
CA PRO A 549 -16.56 29.90 -8.88
C PRO A 549 -17.08 28.91 -7.82
N LEU A 550 -17.49 29.44 -6.67
CA LEU A 550 -17.90 28.66 -5.49
C LEU A 550 -19.01 27.64 -5.76
N THR A 551 -20.07 28.04 -6.49
CA THR A 551 -21.17 27.14 -6.89
C THR A 551 -20.68 25.96 -7.72
N HIS A 552 -19.69 26.17 -8.60
CA HIS A 552 -19.12 25.09 -9.41
C HIS A 552 -18.36 24.09 -8.54
N GLY A 553 -17.62 24.58 -7.53
CA GLY A 553 -16.90 23.75 -6.57
C GLY A 553 -17.82 22.87 -5.75
N LEU A 554 -18.86 23.46 -5.14
CA LEU A 554 -19.87 22.74 -4.35
C LEU A 554 -20.61 21.69 -5.19
N MET A 555 -21.03 22.06 -6.40
CA MET A 555 -21.72 21.14 -7.31
C MET A 555 -20.81 19.98 -7.75
N ALA A 556 -19.52 20.24 -8.01
CA ALA A 556 -18.55 19.20 -8.35
C ALA A 556 -18.30 18.25 -7.16
N GLY A 557 -18.16 18.78 -5.93
CA GLY A 557 -18.07 17.97 -4.72
C GLY A 557 -19.29 17.10 -4.50
N TYR A 558 -20.49 17.68 -4.61
CA TYR A 558 -21.77 16.96 -4.52
C TYR A 558 -21.87 15.82 -5.55
N LYS A 559 -21.50 16.07 -6.80
CA LYS A 559 -21.48 15.04 -7.86
C LYS A 559 -20.52 13.88 -7.54
N VAL A 560 -19.35 14.17 -6.97
CA VAL A 560 -18.38 13.15 -6.55
C VAL A 560 -18.99 12.26 -5.46
N VAL A 561 -19.61 12.87 -4.44
CA VAL A 561 -20.30 12.13 -3.36
C VAL A 561 -21.41 11.24 -3.93
N LYS A 562 -22.30 11.78 -4.75
CA LYS A 562 -23.40 11.01 -5.36
C LYS A 562 -22.92 9.86 -6.22
N THR A 563 -21.88 10.07 -7.03
CA THR A 563 -21.31 9.02 -7.87
C THR A 563 -20.76 7.88 -7.03
N GLU A 564 -20.17 8.19 -5.88
CA GLU A 564 -19.57 7.19 -5.00
C GLU A 564 -20.61 6.46 -4.14
N LEU A 565 -21.66 7.15 -3.68
CA LEU A 565 -22.81 6.54 -2.99
C LEU A 565 -23.57 5.56 -3.90
N LEU A 566 -23.64 5.82 -5.21
CA LEU A 566 -24.20 4.86 -6.18
C LEU A 566 -23.35 3.58 -6.32
N ARG A 567 -22.04 3.67 -6.06
CA ARG A 567 -21.11 2.52 -6.13
C ARG A 567 -21.04 1.73 -4.84
N ASP A 568 -21.01 2.40 -3.70
CA ASP A 568 -21.05 1.78 -2.38
C ASP A 568 -22.03 2.55 -1.48
N PRO A 569 -23.30 2.10 -1.37
CA PRO A 569 -24.32 2.76 -0.55
C PRO A 569 -24.01 2.75 0.95
N THR A 570 -23.01 1.97 1.38
CA THR A 570 -22.65 1.87 2.81
C THR A 570 -21.59 2.87 3.23
N ILE A 571 -20.98 3.61 2.29
CA ILE A 571 -19.94 4.60 2.56
C ILE A 571 -20.54 5.83 3.26
N ARG A 572 -19.82 6.41 4.22
CA ARG A 572 -20.22 7.66 4.88
C ARG A 572 -19.46 8.84 4.28
N PRO A 573 -20.14 9.77 3.57
CA PRO A 573 -19.50 10.92 2.96
C PRO A 573 -19.38 12.09 3.94
N LEU A 574 -18.23 12.75 3.93
CA LEU A 574 -17.96 14.03 4.59
C LEU A 574 -17.46 15.02 3.54
N LEU A 575 -18.17 16.13 3.35
CA LEU A 575 -17.76 17.19 2.43
C LEU A 575 -17.11 18.34 3.20
N VAL A 576 -15.85 18.64 2.89
CA VAL A 576 -15.07 19.70 3.56
C VAL A 576 -14.84 20.85 2.59
N LEU A 577 -15.52 21.98 2.80
CA LEU A 577 -15.34 23.20 2.03
C LEU A 577 -14.25 24.08 2.67
N ILE A 578 -13.28 24.52 1.88
CA ILE A 578 -12.25 25.49 2.28
C ILE A 578 -12.30 26.67 1.30
N SER A 579 -12.77 27.83 1.75
CA SER A 579 -12.93 29.04 0.91
C SER A 579 -12.98 30.31 1.75
N ASP A 580 -12.85 31.47 1.11
CA ASP A 580 -13.11 32.80 1.70
C ASP A 580 -14.59 33.23 1.57
N GLY A 581 -15.43 32.39 0.95
CA GLY A 581 -16.87 32.60 0.78
C GLY A 581 -17.23 33.64 -0.28
N ARG A 582 -16.25 34.20 -1.02
CA ARG A 582 -16.46 35.29 -1.98
C ARG A 582 -16.73 34.76 -3.38
N GLY A 583 -17.85 34.05 -3.54
CA GLY A 583 -18.29 33.59 -4.87
C GLY A 583 -18.55 34.75 -5.83
N ASN A 584 -17.83 34.81 -6.96
CA ASN A 584 -17.96 35.88 -7.96
C ASN A 584 -18.38 35.39 -9.35
N ILE A 585 -18.55 34.08 -9.53
CA ILE A 585 -19.03 33.47 -10.77
C ILE A 585 -20.26 32.63 -10.49
N SER A 586 -21.31 32.94 -11.23
CA SER A 586 -22.55 32.20 -11.25
C SER A 586 -22.52 31.11 -12.32
N MET A 587 -23.15 29.97 -12.02
CA MET A 587 -23.38 28.85 -12.91
C MET A 587 -24.75 28.97 -13.62
N PHE A 588 -25.76 29.55 -12.96
CA PHE A 588 -27.15 29.61 -13.44
C PHE A 588 -27.62 31.04 -13.81
N LYS A 589 -26.70 31.99 -13.93
CA LYS A 589 -26.92 33.42 -14.19
C LYS A 589 -27.70 34.18 -13.09
N GLU A 590 -27.76 33.64 -11.88
CA GLU A 590 -28.26 34.34 -10.69
C GLU A 590 -27.11 34.99 -9.90
N GLU A 591 -27.42 35.60 -8.75
CA GLU A 591 -26.39 36.10 -7.83
C GLU A 591 -25.55 34.91 -7.30
N PRO A 592 -24.21 34.91 -7.47
CA PRO A 592 -23.37 33.74 -7.17
C PRO A 592 -23.52 33.18 -5.75
N LEU A 593 -23.71 34.06 -4.76
CA LEU A 593 -23.91 33.66 -3.37
C LEU A 593 -25.25 32.94 -3.17
N VAL A 594 -26.32 33.43 -3.79
CA VAL A 594 -27.66 32.81 -3.74
C VAL A 594 -27.64 31.41 -4.38
N GLU A 595 -26.90 31.23 -5.47
CA GLU A 595 -26.72 29.90 -6.05
C GLU A 595 -25.95 28.95 -5.14
N ALA A 596 -24.87 29.40 -4.53
CA ALA A 596 -24.10 28.60 -3.59
C ALA A 596 -24.95 28.18 -2.38
N GLN A 597 -25.79 29.08 -1.88
CA GLN A 597 -26.77 28.80 -0.81
C GLN A 597 -27.80 27.74 -1.21
N LYS A 598 -28.26 27.72 -2.47
CA LYS A 598 -29.18 26.68 -2.97
C LYS A 598 -28.50 25.32 -3.02
N VAL A 599 -27.25 25.25 -3.48
CA VAL A 599 -26.48 23.99 -3.51
C VAL A 599 -26.18 23.51 -2.09
N ALA A 600 -25.86 24.42 -1.17
CA ALA A 600 -25.71 24.12 0.24
C ALA A 600 -26.95 23.42 0.84
N ALA A 601 -28.16 23.96 0.58
CA ALA A 601 -29.40 23.35 1.03
C ALA A 601 -29.67 21.97 0.40
N MET A 602 -29.19 21.71 -0.83
CA MET A 602 -29.29 20.38 -1.45
C MET A 602 -28.38 19.35 -0.76
N ILE A 603 -27.23 19.77 -0.24
CA ILE A 603 -26.29 18.88 0.46
C ILE A 603 -26.91 18.42 1.79
N ASP A 604 -27.53 19.33 2.54
CA ASP A 604 -28.24 19.03 3.79
C ASP A 604 -29.45 18.11 3.57
N ALA A 605 -30.27 18.40 2.55
CA ALA A 605 -31.45 17.59 2.21
C ALA A 605 -31.14 16.12 1.87
N GLU A 606 -29.89 15.81 1.58
CA GLU A 606 -29.39 14.49 1.18
C GLU A 606 -28.59 13.79 2.29
N ASP A 607 -28.61 14.33 3.52
CA ASP A 607 -27.98 13.76 4.73
C ASP A 607 -26.46 13.53 4.56
N ILE A 608 -25.78 14.47 3.89
CA ILE A 608 -24.33 14.45 3.69
C ILE A 608 -23.66 15.28 4.79
N ASP A 609 -22.82 14.65 5.62
CA ASP A 609 -22.05 15.36 6.64
C ASP A 609 -21.14 16.42 5.98
N ALA A 610 -21.10 17.63 6.55
CA ALA A 610 -20.37 18.75 5.96
C ALA A 610 -19.59 19.59 6.98
N LEU A 611 -18.48 20.16 6.53
CA LEU A 611 -17.58 21.01 7.30
C LEU A 611 -17.18 22.23 6.45
N VAL A 612 -17.25 23.43 7.00
CA VAL A 612 -16.85 24.67 6.31
C VAL A 612 -15.68 25.33 7.06
N ILE A 613 -14.59 25.58 6.35
CA ILE A 613 -13.36 26.22 6.83
C ILE A 613 -13.19 27.56 6.10
N ASP A 614 -13.32 28.67 6.84
CA ASP A 614 -13.14 30.04 6.36
C ASP A 614 -11.67 30.43 6.33
N SER A 615 -11.15 30.70 5.13
CA SER A 615 -9.76 31.12 4.91
C SER A 615 -9.50 32.63 5.10
N ALA A 616 -10.53 33.45 5.33
CA ALA A 616 -10.46 34.91 5.27
C ALA A 616 -10.11 35.62 6.59
N ARG A 617 -10.02 34.94 7.75
CA ARG A 617 -9.95 35.58 9.07
C ARG A 617 -8.72 35.23 9.89
N ASP A 618 -7.97 36.27 10.26
CA ASP A 618 -6.86 36.26 11.22
C ASP A 618 -7.36 36.91 12.54
N TYR A 619 -7.66 36.12 13.58
CA TYR A 619 -8.09 36.62 14.90
C TYR A 619 -6.99 36.55 15.97
N SER A 620 -5.73 36.53 15.54
CA SER A 620 -4.57 36.48 16.45
C SER A 620 -4.38 37.77 17.30
N HIS A 621 -5.15 38.84 17.07
CA HIS A 621 -4.96 40.14 17.74
C HIS A 621 -6.23 40.83 18.30
N LEU A 622 -7.20 40.11 18.87
CA LEU A 622 -8.25 40.74 19.69
C LEU A 622 -8.41 40.02 21.05
N PRO A 623 -8.40 40.74 22.18
CA PRO A 623 -8.64 40.13 23.48
C PRO A 623 -10.10 39.67 23.58
N SER A 624 -10.26 38.41 23.99
CA SER A 624 -11.48 37.75 24.47
C SER A 624 -12.78 38.58 24.45
N VAL A 625 -13.61 38.40 23.42
CA VAL A 625 -14.97 38.96 23.39
C VAL A 625 -15.99 37.89 23.77
N GLN A 626 -16.09 37.60 25.07
CA GLN A 626 -17.27 36.94 25.66
C GLN A 626 -18.23 37.93 26.33
N HIS A 627 -17.98 39.25 26.29
CA HIS A 627 -18.76 40.22 27.09
C HIS A 627 -19.37 41.43 26.36
N LEU A 628 -19.26 41.56 25.03
CA LEU A 628 -19.82 42.73 24.30
C LEU A 628 -21.20 42.52 23.68
N ALA A 629 -22.00 41.59 24.18
CA ALA A 629 -23.36 41.36 23.68
C ALA A 629 -24.42 42.37 24.21
N ARG A 630 -24.05 43.45 24.93
CA ARG A 630 -25.08 44.24 25.67
C ARG A 630 -25.01 45.76 25.69
N VAL A 631 -24.10 46.47 25.01
CA VAL A 631 -24.13 47.94 25.06
C VAL A 631 -23.86 48.61 23.70
N ALA A 632 -24.97 49.09 23.14
CA ALA A 632 -25.13 50.30 22.31
C ALA A 632 -24.73 50.32 20.82
N PRO A 633 -25.42 51.18 20.01
CA PRO A 633 -25.66 50.97 18.58
C PRO A 633 -25.04 52.06 17.67
N MET A 634 -25.30 51.91 16.37
CA MET A 634 -25.18 52.88 15.27
C MET A 634 -23.83 53.03 14.55
N TYR A 635 -23.90 52.75 13.24
CA TYR A 635 -22.93 53.02 12.16
C TYR A 635 -21.67 52.15 12.06
N GLN A 636 -21.85 50.86 11.78
CA GLN A 636 -20.97 50.15 10.83
C GLN A 636 -21.74 48.96 10.23
N THR A 637 -21.88 48.99 8.91
CA THR A 637 -22.70 48.10 8.08
C THR A 637 -22.22 46.65 8.21
N TYR A 638 -23.15 45.74 8.50
CA TYR A 638 -22.94 44.30 8.62
C TYR A 638 -22.19 43.71 7.40
N ALA A 639 -20.94 43.27 7.59
CA ALA A 639 -20.32 42.32 6.68
C ALA A 639 -20.87 40.91 7.02
N ILE A 640 -21.88 40.47 6.27
CA ILE A 640 -22.43 39.11 6.36
C ILE A 640 -21.29 38.13 6.08
N ASN A 641 -21.01 37.23 7.04
CA ASN A 641 -20.00 36.20 6.85
C ASN A 641 -20.58 35.10 5.94
N ALA A 642 -20.25 35.17 4.66
CA ALA A 642 -20.75 34.26 3.63
C ALA A 642 -20.46 32.77 3.94
N CYS A 643 -19.29 32.45 4.51
CA CYS A 643 -18.96 31.08 4.91
C CYS A 643 -19.82 30.58 6.08
N ALA A 644 -20.18 31.45 7.03
CA ALA A 644 -21.05 31.08 8.15
C ALA A 644 -22.48 30.81 7.68
N ASP A 645 -23.03 31.65 6.80
CA ASP A 645 -24.36 31.43 6.22
C ASP A 645 -24.42 30.17 5.33
N LEU A 646 -23.34 29.86 4.59
CA LEU A 646 -23.24 28.59 3.86
C LEU A 646 -23.20 27.40 4.81
N ALA A 647 -22.46 27.48 5.91
CA ALA A 647 -22.39 26.41 6.90
C ALA A 647 -23.76 26.11 7.51
N ASP A 648 -24.49 27.15 7.94
CA ASP A 648 -25.85 27.02 8.50
C ASP A 648 -26.82 26.34 7.51
N ARG A 649 -26.74 26.67 6.22
CA ARG A 649 -27.59 26.10 5.17
C ARG A 649 -27.20 24.68 4.76
N MET A 650 -25.95 24.29 5.01
CA MET A 650 -25.45 22.93 4.78
C MET A 650 -25.65 22.01 5.99
N GLY A 651 -26.17 22.53 7.12
CA GLY A 651 -26.14 21.81 8.40
C GLY A 651 -24.70 21.55 8.90
N ALA A 652 -23.73 22.32 8.39
CA ALA A 652 -22.30 22.10 8.58
C ALA A 652 -21.74 22.89 9.78
N HIS A 653 -20.65 22.41 10.36
CA HIS A 653 -19.88 23.19 11.33
C HIS A 653 -18.95 24.20 10.64
N TYR A 654 -18.84 25.39 11.24
CA TYR A 654 -18.06 26.51 10.75
C TYR A 654 -16.79 26.70 11.59
N TYR A 655 -15.65 26.82 10.93
CA TYR A 655 -14.34 27.09 11.56
C TYR A 655 -13.54 28.12 10.77
N GLY A 656 -12.71 28.93 11.44
CA GLY A 656 -11.74 29.82 10.79
C GLY A 656 -10.38 29.13 10.61
N LEU A 657 -9.74 29.27 9.45
CA LEU A 657 -8.47 28.60 9.08
C LEU A 657 -7.35 28.85 10.10
N TYR A 658 -7.35 30.02 10.77
CA TYR A 658 -6.33 30.44 11.74
C TYR A 658 -6.74 30.22 13.20
N ASP A 659 -8.04 30.15 13.48
CA ASP A 659 -8.57 29.74 14.81
C ASP A 659 -8.32 28.25 15.05
N LEU A 660 -8.14 27.49 13.97
CA LEU A 660 -7.83 26.08 13.96
C LEU A 660 -6.38 25.84 14.41
N SER A 661 -6.18 25.77 15.73
CA SER A 661 -5.03 25.03 16.25
C SER A 661 -5.09 23.59 15.72
N ARG A 662 -3.91 22.98 15.50
CA ARG A 662 -3.73 21.68 14.82
C ARG A 662 -4.61 20.54 15.36
N ASP A 663 -5.05 20.64 16.61
CA ASP A 663 -5.90 19.65 17.29
C ASP A 663 -7.40 19.84 17.00
N GLU A 664 -7.85 21.04 16.63
CA GLU A 664 -9.29 21.36 16.50
C GLU A 664 -9.92 20.89 15.19
N ILE A 665 -9.18 20.90 14.07
CA ILE A 665 -9.68 20.38 12.77
C ILE A 665 -9.93 18.88 12.87
N ALA A 666 -8.99 18.17 13.48
CA ALA A 666 -9.12 16.75 13.78
C ALA A 666 -10.34 16.50 14.64
N THR A 667 -10.44 17.20 15.77
CA THR A 667 -11.55 17.07 16.71
C THR A 667 -12.91 17.44 16.10
N ALA A 668 -12.94 18.38 15.14
CA ALA A 668 -14.13 18.75 14.38
C ALA A 668 -14.58 17.65 13.43
N VAL A 669 -13.66 17.14 12.61
CA VAL A 669 -13.91 16.00 11.69
C VAL A 669 -14.32 14.74 12.48
N GLU A 670 -13.76 14.54 13.67
CA GLU A 670 -14.12 13.45 14.59
C GLU A 670 -15.52 13.56 15.18
N ARG A 671 -15.93 14.78 15.56
CA ARG A 671 -17.27 15.02 16.12
C ARG A 671 -18.35 14.74 15.07
N GLU A 672 -18.09 15.11 13.82
CA GLU A 672 -19.01 14.85 12.70
C GLU A 672 -19.09 13.36 12.36
N LEU A 673 -17.95 12.70 12.14
CA LEU A 673 -17.93 11.26 11.88
C LEU A 673 -18.44 10.41 13.07
N GLY A 674 -18.46 10.99 14.28
CA GLY A 674 -18.90 10.37 15.53
C GLY A 674 -20.40 10.40 15.80
N ARG A 675 -21.18 11.25 15.11
CA ARG A 675 -22.64 11.27 15.21
C ARG A 675 -23.25 10.19 14.33
N GLY A 676 -23.47 9.01 14.90
CA GLY A 676 -24.55 8.15 14.44
C GLY A 676 -25.86 8.72 14.97
N ARG A 677 -26.73 9.24 14.09
CA ARG A 677 -28.17 9.19 14.34
C ARG A 677 -28.66 7.76 14.14
#